data_AF-A0A1F3F1U6-F1
#
_entry.id   AF-A0A1F3F1U6-F1
#
_cell.length_a   1.000
_cell.length_b   1.000
_cell.length_c   1.000
_cell.angle_alpha   90.00
_cell.angle_beta   90.00
_cell.angle_gamma   90.00
#
_symmetry.space_group_name_H-M   'P 1'
#
loop_
_entity.id
_entity.type
_entity.pdbx_description
1 polymer ?
#
loop_
_entity_poly.entity_id
_entity_poly.type
_entity_poly.pdbx_seq_one_letter_code
_entity_poly.pdbx_strand_id
1 'polypeptide(L)'
;MNIRSLFDSLSTRFSILKEKLILENSVNDQGLNTLLETTYIKILNEVYGYELVNSNLIHQNSVAVDAVDEKNRIYVQITSTFSKEKIEKTIKLINNHKLYEKYDTLLFCFLKGKKTLNNNSISQINKEIKGKFSIDFEKNLIDNNDIYQKIFYEQDIKKASKVLSIINKVLGLIPEGKDSGYESISVSFSNEIENAYRVVELILKEGINVYINSKELYKRFKNDNHRFFSFLILFENEIAINHVKHTIVILNDSYIVENLQSENRCKILQQALLNDNRIQVISFSTILDYSKISYPMFKNWKTVSIESLDKCLSKILQDLLDNQNFLIFDESYIKNELQRINNNFILFDLTKGENINYHLFQFTLSSFENIKMFYILLKPNYTLSSVISHFNSNYANLINKNLVILAPKDPLQKTRNRIEKIKKTFNNSNVEYIQDHFFDKTFKSVKQENILLIDDFIDPIIKDNDSQIIGINGLLNWVNTESSSRIAIINGQGGIGKTTLCKKLHDILLRDFKRYHIIFINSTVLLKEFSKLDFNDEKEYEIYNIYEIWCRSINRVNQEILDKNAFYINYFLGNILIIFDGIDEVISTIPNFNLSSFLINVAKIQENIGKGKIIINCRDTYIYEVFQQKNEKNNLSKIDKEAIEVFDLLPFNKELAENYFSKHFGKKQKINNALNLLDEFVIKDINNASEYIYPPFILEIVKKFVDKEFDESIKDFTFCSSILIESDVTDNISYKTCYREISKKETNGFDLEVDKQIEFMISLSIEKRGYIVDNEFADILRNIKLIDRLNDYAIGLRDHPFLILKENKYHLRFDFLNSYFKSLAIFKLIKQNAKIKEHVFKLLANDCNYNSQITKYLIQKIKINPDEYVELFKQLIEKIHQEDYPQEEKQKAICNLFLILQQSYKDNTPETNKNILKQLFSDKTDNSIIDKFYLIDVTETSKLIIDFSNLFFRDIVIKNYHAFFNCIFNQDTLFDDTCCIDEVYSNEIDFEKISAEKGNFGAYIKGDNTIVKVLNMKKSDDGLGTRKLIISSLKLFFKCFYDGQVMKGEKLKNEISVNYKLMNGPANIDKIIRVLEKNGIIEINNNRIFLMKKYRDKIDKFVDGGLNFDFLNQAFINFKDEI
;
A
#
# COMPACT_ATOMS: atom_id res chain seq x y z
N MET A 1 -36.61 2.44 -41.04
CA MET A 1 -37.30 1.21 -40.55
C MET A 1 -38.30 0.78 -41.62
N ASN A 2 -38.34 -0.49 -42.00
CA ASN A 2 -39.35 -1.01 -42.95
C ASN A 2 -40.71 -1.02 -42.24
N ILE A 3 -41.79 -0.58 -42.89
CA ILE A 3 -43.15 -0.58 -42.29
C ILE A 3 -43.51 -1.97 -41.78
N ARG A 4 -43.15 -3.02 -42.54
CA ARG A 4 -43.36 -4.40 -42.13
C ARG A 4 -42.58 -4.76 -40.87
N SER A 5 -41.31 -4.35 -40.78
CA SER A 5 -40.47 -4.63 -39.60
C SER A 5 -40.94 -3.89 -38.35
N LEU A 6 -41.51 -2.68 -38.51
CA LEU A 6 -42.11 -1.92 -37.41
C LEU A 6 -43.33 -2.65 -36.83
N PHE A 7 -44.24 -3.11 -37.70
CA PHE A 7 -45.44 -3.82 -37.26
C PHE A 7 -45.13 -5.22 -36.70
N ASP A 8 -44.19 -5.96 -37.31
CA ASP A 8 -43.71 -7.24 -36.76
C ASP A 8 -43.05 -7.02 -35.38
N SER A 9 -42.34 -5.91 -35.19
CA SER A 9 -41.76 -5.55 -33.90
C SER A 9 -42.82 -5.22 -32.86
N LEU A 10 -43.86 -4.48 -33.26
CA LEU A 10 -44.97 -4.09 -32.41
C LEU A 10 -45.78 -5.31 -31.95
N SER A 11 -46.13 -6.22 -32.87
CA SER A 11 -46.83 -7.46 -32.52
C SER A 11 -45.99 -8.33 -31.59
N THR A 12 -44.69 -8.45 -31.85
CA THR A 12 -43.77 -9.21 -30.98
C THR A 12 -43.76 -8.66 -29.55
N ARG A 13 -43.76 -7.32 -29.39
CA ARG A 13 -43.66 -6.65 -28.09
C ARG A 13 -44.97 -6.73 -27.30
N PHE A 14 -46.11 -6.61 -27.96
CA PHE A 14 -47.40 -6.91 -27.34
C PHE A 14 -47.51 -8.37 -26.88
N SER A 15 -47.00 -9.32 -27.67
CA SER A 15 -46.97 -10.75 -27.29
C SER A 15 -46.07 -11.01 -26.08
N ILE A 16 -44.84 -10.48 -26.07
CA ILE A 16 -43.91 -10.61 -24.94
C ILE A 16 -44.53 -9.99 -23.68
N LEU A 17 -45.11 -8.79 -23.79
CA LEU A 17 -45.74 -8.11 -22.67
C LEU A 17 -46.90 -8.92 -22.08
N LYS A 18 -47.74 -9.47 -22.94
CA LYS A 18 -48.85 -10.35 -22.55
C LYS A 18 -48.36 -11.61 -21.84
N GLU A 19 -47.41 -12.34 -22.42
CA GLU A 19 -46.91 -13.60 -21.85
C GLU A 19 -46.13 -13.36 -20.55
N LYS A 20 -45.31 -12.32 -20.48
CA LYS A 20 -44.64 -11.91 -19.25
C LYS A 20 -45.65 -11.64 -18.13
N LEU A 21 -46.74 -10.93 -18.44
CA LEU A 21 -47.82 -10.68 -17.50
C LEU A 21 -48.55 -11.94 -17.06
N ILE A 22 -48.73 -12.93 -17.94
CA ILE A 22 -49.30 -14.22 -17.59
C ILE A 22 -48.36 -14.98 -16.63
N LEU A 23 -47.06 -15.02 -16.95
CA LEU A 23 -46.04 -15.71 -16.16
C LEU A 23 -45.86 -15.09 -14.77
N GLU A 24 -45.69 -13.77 -14.66
CA GLU A 24 -45.48 -13.10 -13.37
C GLU A 24 -46.71 -13.24 -12.46
N ASN A 25 -47.91 -13.15 -13.02
CA ASN A 25 -49.14 -13.38 -12.25
C ASN A 25 -49.31 -14.85 -11.83
N SER A 26 -48.69 -15.83 -12.49
CA SER A 26 -48.77 -17.25 -12.09
C SER A 26 -48.03 -17.53 -10.78
N VAL A 27 -47.02 -16.70 -10.47
CA VAL A 27 -46.30 -16.69 -9.19
C VAL A 27 -46.80 -15.61 -8.22
N ASN A 28 -47.99 -15.05 -8.47
CA ASN A 28 -48.63 -13.97 -7.70
C ASN A 28 -47.84 -12.64 -7.65
N ASP A 29 -46.96 -12.36 -8.62
CA ASP A 29 -46.37 -11.02 -8.78
C ASP A 29 -47.31 -10.12 -9.59
N GLN A 30 -47.79 -9.05 -8.96
CA GLN A 30 -48.69 -8.05 -9.57
C GLN A 30 -48.00 -6.73 -9.88
N GLY A 31 -46.68 -6.61 -9.66
CA GLY A 31 -45.95 -5.35 -9.87
C GLY A 31 -46.07 -4.82 -11.30
N LEU A 32 -46.01 -5.73 -12.29
CA LEU A 32 -46.21 -5.37 -13.68
C LEU A 32 -47.65 -4.91 -13.99
N ASN A 33 -48.69 -5.42 -13.31
CA ASN A 33 -50.07 -4.98 -13.52
C ASN A 33 -50.21 -3.46 -13.21
N THR A 34 -49.68 -3.03 -12.07
CA THR A 34 -49.73 -1.61 -11.62
C THR A 34 -48.93 -0.70 -12.55
N LEU A 35 -47.76 -1.14 -13.01
CA LEU A 35 -46.98 -0.41 -14.02
C LEU A 35 -47.75 -0.30 -15.35
N LEU A 36 -48.45 -1.38 -15.73
CA LEU A 36 -49.22 -1.43 -16.97
C LEU A 36 -50.47 -0.56 -16.94
N GLU A 37 -51.11 -0.33 -15.80
CA GLU A 37 -52.21 0.64 -15.69
C GLU A 37 -51.77 2.02 -16.19
N THR A 38 -50.66 2.56 -15.67
CA THR A 38 -50.16 3.86 -16.11
C THR A 38 -49.63 3.83 -17.55
N THR A 39 -49.08 2.70 -17.99
CA THR A 39 -48.56 2.53 -19.35
C THR A 39 -49.68 2.52 -20.38
N TYR A 40 -50.76 1.78 -20.12
CA TYR A 40 -51.87 1.65 -21.04
C TYR A 40 -52.68 2.93 -21.15
N ILE A 41 -52.74 3.77 -20.11
CA ILE A 41 -53.25 5.15 -20.23
C ILE A 41 -52.54 5.89 -21.38
N LYS A 42 -51.20 5.83 -21.41
CA LYS A 42 -50.40 6.50 -22.47
C LYS A 42 -50.63 5.86 -23.84
N ILE A 43 -50.73 4.54 -23.91
CA ILE A 43 -51.02 3.82 -25.16
C ILE A 43 -52.40 4.23 -25.70
N LEU A 44 -53.43 4.26 -24.84
CA LEU A 44 -54.79 4.60 -25.22
C LEU A 44 -54.91 6.06 -25.68
N ASN A 45 -54.24 6.99 -25.00
CA ASN A 45 -54.16 8.39 -25.44
C ASN A 45 -53.56 8.50 -26.85
N GLU A 46 -52.46 7.78 -27.11
CA GLU A 46 -51.80 7.82 -28.41
C GLU A 46 -52.64 7.17 -29.53
N VAL A 47 -53.29 6.04 -29.24
CA VAL A 47 -53.99 5.23 -30.25
C VAL A 47 -55.38 5.77 -30.55
N TYR A 48 -56.10 6.22 -29.52
CA TYR A 48 -57.49 6.66 -29.65
C TYR A 48 -57.64 8.19 -29.63
N GLY A 49 -56.58 8.95 -29.36
CA GLY A 49 -56.64 10.42 -29.26
C GLY A 49 -57.34 10.90 -27.99
N TYR A 50 -57.35 10.08 -26.94
CA TYR A 50 -57.92 10.45 -25.64
C TYR A 50 -56.96 11.31 -24.81
N GLU A 51 -57.49 11.97 -23.79
CA GLU A 51 -56.79 12.78 -22.77
C GLU A 51 -56.93 12.12 -21.39
N LEU A 52 -56.75 10.79 -21.33
CA LEU A 52 -56.87 10.03 -20.09
C LEU A 52 -55.79 10.42 -19.09
N VAL A 53 -56.23 10.60 -17.85
CA VAL A 53 -55.40 10.85 -16.67
C VAL A 53 -55.73 9.82 -15.59
N ASN A 54 -54.72 9.47 -14.78
CA ASN A 54 -54.90 8.47 -13.71
C ASN A 54 -55.89 9.02 -12.68
N SER A 55 -56.96 8.26 -12.40
CA SER A 55 -58.07 8.69 -11.55
C SER A 55 -57.62 9.00 -10.11
N ASN A 56 -56.60 8.29 -9.62
CA ASN A 56 -56.02 8.50 -8.29
C ASN A 56 -55.34 9.86 -8.12
N LEU A 57 -55.00 10.56 -9.21
CA LEU A 57 -54.39 11.90 -9.17
C LEU A 57 -55.42 13.03 -9.04
N ILE A 58 -56.67 12.79 -9.44
CA ILE A 58 -57.75 13.79 -9.41
C ILE A 58 -58.56 13.66 -8.11
N HIS A 59 -58.78 12.43 -7.67
CA HIS A 59 -59.53 12.12 -6.46
C HIS A 59 -58.72 11.14 -5.62
N GLN A 60 -58.20 11.59 -4.47
CA GLN A 60 -57.60 10.68 -3.49
C GLN A 60 -58.65 9.63 -3.10
N ASN A 61 -58.37 8.36 -3.40
CA ASN A 61 -59.28 7.22 -3.24
C ASN A 61 -60.49 7.19 -4.22
N SER A 62 -60.32 7.39 -5.53
CA SER A 62 -61.40 7.07 -6.50
C SER A 62 -61.61 5.55 -6.65
N VAL A 63 -62.56 5.01 -5.90
CA VAL A 63 -62.75 3.56 -5.65
C VAL A 63 -63.37 2.77 -6.83
N ALA A 64 -63.36 3.24 -8.09
CA ALA A 64 -64.11 2.55 -9.16
C ALA A 64 -63.38 2.25 -10.47
N VAL A 65 -62.47 3.11 -10.94
CA VAL A 65 -61.85 3.04 -12.29
C VAL A 65 -60.43 3.57 -12.25
N ASP A 66 -59.56 3.16 -13.19
CA ASP A 66 -58.12 3.48 -13.15
C ASP A 66 -57.76 4.78 -13.89
N ALA A 67 -58.55 5.17 -14.89
CA ALA A 67 -58.32 6.40 -15.63
C ALA A 67 -59.62 7.07 -16.09
N VAL A 68 -59.56 8.39 -16.26
CA VAL A 68 -60.70 9.22 -16.68
C VAL A 68 -60.25 10.27 -17.69
N ASP A 69 -61.16 10.66 -18.57
CA ASP A 69 -61.01 11.75 -19.55
C ASP A 69 -62.24 12.66 -19.43
N GLU A 70 -62.05 13.84 -18.84
CA GLU A 70 -63.13 14.80 -18.61
C GLU A 70 -63.64 15.43 -19.92
N LYS A 71 -62.77 15.59 -20.91
CA LYS A 71 -63.09 16.24 -22.19
C LYS A 71 -63.96 15.35 -23.06
N ASN A 72 -63.59 14.08 -23.18
CA ASN A 72 -64.36 13.08 -23.92
C ASN A 72 -65.44 12.40 -23.07
N ARG A 73 -65.49 12.70 -21.76
CA ARG A 73 -66.44 12.14 -20.78
C ARG A 73 -66.38 10.60 -20.71
N ILE A 74 -65.16 10.05 -20.69
CA ILE A 74 -64.90 8.60 -20.68
C ILE A 74 -64.23 8.19 -19.36
N TYR A 75 -64.56 7.01 -18.86
CA TYR A 75 -63.77 6.33 -17.82
C TYR A 75 -63.29 4.97 -18.31
N VAL A 76 -62.09 4.61 -17.87
CA VAL A 76 -61.38 3.42 -18.32
C VAL A 76 -60.99 2.57 -17.12
N GLN A 77 -61.37 1.30 -17.18
CA GLN A 77 -60.86 0.26 -16.29
C GLN A 77 -59.81 -0.56 -17.04
N ILE A 78 -58.58 -0.54 -16.55
CA ILE A 78 -57.48 -1.36 -17.03
C ILE A 78 -57.40 -2.60 -16.15
N THR A 79 -57.34 -3.77 -16.75
CA THR A 79 -57.30 -4.98 -15.95
C THR A 79 -56.61 -6.16 -16.62
N SER A 80 -55.88 -6.95 -15.83
CA SER A 80 -55.23 -8.16 -16.32
C SER A 80 -56.21 -9.27 -16.69
N THR A 81 -57.41 -9.29 -16.10
CA THR A 81 -58.28 -10.48 -16.12
C THR A 81 -59.64 -10.15 -16.69
N PHE A 82 -60.04 -10.87 -17.74
CA PHE A 82 -61.41 -10.83 -18.24
C PHE A 82 -62.31 -11.72 -17.37
N SER A 83 -63.19 -11.13 -16.56
CA SER A 83 -64.28 -11.85 -15.90
C SER A 83 -65.53 -10.99 -15.80
N LYS A 84 -66.69 -11.66 -15.91
CA LYS A 84 -68.00 -11.02 -15.76
C LYS A 84 -68.16 -10.36 -14.39
N GLU A 85 -67.73 -11.03 -13.33
CA GLU A 85 -67.80 -10.50 -11.96
C GLU A 85 -67.03 -9.18 -11.83
N LYS A 86 -65.90 -9.04 -12.55
CA LYS A 86 -65.10 -7.82 -12.51
C LYS A 86 -65.79 -6.66 -13.23
N ILE A 87 -66.45 -6.95 -14.36
CA ILE A 87 -67.26 -5.97 -15.08
C ILE A 87 -68.44 -5.50 -14.19
N GLU A 88 -69.20 -6.43 -13.61
CA GLU A 88 -70.32 -6.12 -12.71
C GLU A 88 -69.86 -5.36 -11.45
N LYS A 89 -68.76 -5.76 -10.84
CA LYS A 89 -68.19 -5.07 -9.67
C LYS A 89 -67.83 -3.61 -10.00
N THR A 90 -67.20 -3.37 -11.14
CA THR A 90 -66.84 -2.02 -11.61
C THR A 90 -68.10 -1.18 -11.82
N ILE A 91 -69.12 -1.73 -12.46
CA ILE A 91 -70.42 -1.06 -12.69
C ILE A 91 -71.14 -0.73 -11.37
N LYS A 92 -71.13 -1.64 -10.39
CA LYS A 92 -71.66 -1.40 -9.05
C LYS A 92 -70.93 -0.25 -8.35
N LEU A 93 -69.60 -0.20 -8.46
CA LEU A 93 -68.80 0.88 -7.89
C LEU A 93 -69.12 2.23 -8.55
N ILE A 94 -69.22 2.28 -9.89
CA ILE A 94 -69.63 3.48 -10.63
C ILE A 94 -71.00 3.98 -10.18
N ASN A 95 -71.96 3.05 -10.03
CA ASN A 95 -73.31 3.37 -9.57
C ASN A 95 -73.32 3.90 -8.12
N ASN A 96 -72.57 3.27 -7.22
CA ASN A 96 -72.49 3.64 -5.81
C ASN A 96 -71.84 5.02 -5.62
N HIS A 97 -70.83 5.34 -6.43
CA HIS A 97 -70.10 6.61 -6.37
C HIS A 97 -70.66 7.68 -7.32
N LYS A 98 -71.79 7.40 -8.00
CA LYS A 98 -72.46 8.30 -8.96
C LYS A 98 -71.54 8.89 -10.04
N LEU A 99 -70.52 8.14 -10.47
CA LEU A 99 -69.55 8.64 -11.46
C LEU A 99 -70.17 8.89 -12.84
N TYR A 100 -71.32 8.26 -13.12
CA TYR A 100 -72.11 8.48 -14.33
C TYR A 100 -72.66 9.91 -14.49
N GLU A 101 -72.62 10.75 -13.46
CA GLU A 101 -72.99 12.18 -13.58
C GLU A 101 -71.92 13.00 -14.33
N LYS A 102 -70.65 12.57 -14.21
CA LYS A 102 -69.51 13.27 -14.82
C LYS A 102 -69.09 12.69 -16.17
N TYR A 103 -69.35 11.41 -16.38
CA TYR A 103 -68.85 10.67 -17.53
C TYR A 103 -69.92 9.74 -18.10
N ASP A 104 -69.90 9.52 -19.41
CA ASP A 104 -71.00 8.89 -20.14
C ASP A 104 -70.67 7.49 -20.66
N THR A 105 -69.38 7.15 -20.82
CA THR A 105 -68.95 5.90 -21.46
C THR A 105 -67.89 5.15 -20.64
N LEU A 106 -68.13 3.85 -20.41
CA LEU A 106 -67.17 2.94 -19.77
C LEU A 106 -66.39 2.16 -20.84
N LEU A 107 -65.06 2.17 -20.73
CA LEU A 107 -64.18 1.33 -21.52
C LEU A 107 -63.37 0.37 -20.63
N PHE A 108 -63.27 -0.89 -21.02
CA PHE A 108 -62.40 -1.88 -20.37
C PHE A 108 -61.22 -2.21 -21.27
N CYS A 109 -60.01 -2.18 -20.71
CA CYS A 109 -58.78 -2.60 -21.37
C CYS A 109 -58.22 -3.86 -20.69
N PHE A 110 -58.28 -5.00 -21.39
CA PHE A 110 -57.87 -6.31 -20.87
C PHE A 110 -56.45 -6.69 -21.30
N LEU A 111 -55.51 -6.69 -20.35
CA LEU A 111 -54.07 -6.84 -20.63
C LEU A 111 -53.68 -8.27 -21.08
N LYS A 112 -54.36 -9.31 -20.57
CA LYS A 112 -54.13 -10.73 -20.98
C LYS A 112 -54.97 -11.16 -22.17
N GLY A 113 -55.84 -10.29 -22.68
CA GLY A 113 -56.82 -10.62 -23.72
C GLY A 113 -58.26 -10.61 -23.22
N LYS A 114 -59.20 -10.43 -24.14
CA LYS A 114 -60.65 -10.45 -23.87
C LYS A 114 -61.32 -11.75 -24.33
N LYS A 115 -62.54 -12.01 -23.83
CA LYS A 115 -63.45 -13.07 -24.34
C LYS A 115 -64.76 -12.42 -24.79
N THR A 116 -65.57 -13.15 -25.56
CA THR A 116 -66.92 -12.71 -25.92
C THR A 116 -67.91 -12.95 -24.78
N LEU A 117 -68.74 -11.95 -24.46
CA LEU A 117 -69.87 -12.13 -23.54
C LEU A 117 -71.04 -12.76 -24.30
N ASN A 118 -71.78 -13.67 -23.66
CA ASN A 118 -73.02 -14.17 -24.21
C ASN A 118 -74.18 -13.17 -24.00
N ASN A 119 -75.23 -13.27 -24.82
CA ASN A 119 -76.40 -12.37 -24.77
C ASN A 119 -77.06 -12.33 -23.38
N ASN A 120 -77.07 -13.46 -22.66
CA ASN A 120 -77.60 -13.53 -21.31
C ASN A 120 -76.78 -12.67 -20.33
N SER A 121 -75.45 -12.67 -20.42
CA SER A 121 -74.59 -11.84 -19.57
C SER A 121 -74.72 -10.36 -19.93
N ILE A 122 -74.79 -10.03 -21.23
CA ILE A 122 -75.00 -8.64 -21.69
C ILE A 122 -76.33 -8.10 -21.14
N SER A 123 -77.42 -8.88 -21.23
CA SER A 123 -78.72 -8.45 -20.70
C SER A 123 -78.73 -8.25 -19.18
N GLN A 124 -77.99 -9.07 -18.43
CA GLN A 124 -77.84 -8.91 -16.98
C GLN A 124 -77.01 -7.66 -16.63
N ILE A 125 -75.90 -7.43 -17.32
CA ILE A 125 -75.06 -6.25 -17.10
C ILE A 125 -75.85 -4.97 -17.44
N ASN A 126 -76.59 -4.97 -18.55
CA ASN A 126 -77.45 -3.83 -18.94
C ASN A 126 -78.53 -3.50 -17.90
N LYS A 127 -79.08 -4.52 -17.21
CA LYS A 127 -80.00 -4.29 -16.07
C LYS A 127 -79.32 -3.60 -14.90
N GLU A 128 -78.03 -3.84 -14.66
CA GLU A 128 -77.26 -3.16 -13.60
C GLU A 128 -76.88 -1.72 -13.99
N ILE A 129 -76.63 -1.45 -15.26
CA ILE A 129 -76.33 -0.09 -15.77
C ILE A 129 -77.56 0.83 -15.66
N LYS A 130 -78.77 0.29 -15.84
CA LYS A 130 -80.05 1.03 -15.76
C LYS A 130 -80.09 2.26 -16.69
N GLY A 131 -79.40 2.21 -17.83
CA GLY A 131 -79.32 3.31 -18.79
C GLY A 131 -78.60 4.57 -18.31
N LYS A 132 -77.87 4.52 -17.18
CA LYS A 132 -77.17 5.68 -16.62
C LYS A 132 -75.92 6.10 -17.38
N PHE A 133 -75.31 5.17 -18.09
CA PHE A 133 -74.13 5.35 -18.94
C PHE A 133 -74.12 4.28 -20.03
N SER A 134 -73.26 4.42 -21.03
CA SER A 134 -73.17 3.51 -22.16
C SER A 134 -71.95 2.59 -22.09
N ILE A 135 -72.16 1.35 -22.52
CA ILE A 135 -71.09 0.39 -22.87
C ILE A 135 -71.49 -0.27 -24.18
N ASP A 136 -70.72 -0.04 -25.24
CA ASP A 136 -70.76 -0.86 -26.44
C ASP A 136 -69.89 -2.10 -26.17
N PHE A 137 -70.50 -3.26 -25.93
CA PHE A 137 -69.77 -4.48 -25.60
C PHE A 137 -68.88 -5.00 -26.74
N GLU A 138 -69.07 -4.54 -27.98
CA GLU A 138 -68.19 -4.86 -29.09
C GLU A 138 -67.00 -3.91 -29.18
N LYS A 139 -67.22 -2.60 -28.95
CA LYS A 139 -66.19 -1.56 -29.14
C LYS A 139 -65.47 -1.11 -27.88
N ASN A 140 -66.12 -1.19 -26.71
CA ASN A 140 -65.58 -0.70 -25.44
C ASN A 140 -64.91 -1.79 -24.59
N LEU A 141 -64.94 -3.05 -25.02
CA LEU A 141 -64.12 -4.11 -24.45
C LEU A 141 -62.91 -4.32 -25.36
N ILE A 142 -61.76 -3.76 -25.00
CA ILE A 142 -60.54 -3.79 -25.83
C ILE A 142 -59.42 -4.60 -25.18
N ASP A 143 -58.56 -5.19 -26.00
CA ASP A 143 -57.31 -5.83 -25.61
C ASP A 143 -56.14 -5.45 -26.53
N ASN A 144 -55.00 -6.11 -26.35
CA ASN A 144 -53.79 -5.85 -27.15
C ASN A 144 -53.99 -6.10 -28.64
N ASN A 145 -54.87 -7.05 -29.02
CA ASN A 145 -55.15 -7.34 -30.41
C ASN A 145 -55.96 -6.20 -31.03
N ASP A 146 -56.96 -5.66 -30.34
CA ASP A 146 -57.75 -4.53 -30.84
C ASP A 146 -56.89 -3.27 -31.01
N ILE A 147 -56.01 -3.00 -30.04
CA ILE A 147 -55.05 -1.89 -30.11
C ILE A 147 -54.12 -2.07 -31.31
N TYR A 148 -53.54 -3.26 -31.47
CA TYR A 148 -52.67 -3.55 -32.61
C TYR A 148 -53.40 -3.44 -33.94
N GLN A 149 -54.60 -4.01 -34.07
CA GLN A 149 -55.41 -3.95 -35.28
C GLN A 149 -55.74 -2.51 -35.66
N LYS A 150 -56.12 -1.68 -34.70
CA LYS A 150 -56.39 -0.27 -34.94
C LYS A 150 -55.17 0.46 -35.51
N ILE A 151 -53.99 0.30 -34.89
CA ILE A 151 -52.75 0.91 -35.38
C ILE A 151 -52.38 0.38 -36.77
N PHE A 152 -52.55 -0.93 -37.01
CA PHE A 152 -52.22 -1.57 -38.28
C PHE A 152 -53.12 -1.11 -39.43
N TYR A 153 -54.43 -1.03 -39.22
CA TYR A 153 -55.36 -0.60 -40.26
C TYR A 153 -55.31 0.91 -40.53
N GLU A 154 -55.00 1.73 -39.52
CA GLU A 154 -54.77 3.17 -39.70
C GLU A 154 -53.47 3.47 -40.48
N GLN A 155 -52.54 2.51 -40.58
CA GLN A 155 -51.23 2.66 -41.23
C GLN A 155 -50.42 3.87 -40.73
N ASP A 156 -50.67 4.33 -39.49
CA ASP A 156 -50.00 5.48 -38.90
C ASP A 156 -48.66 5.07 -38.27
N ILE A 157 -47.58 5.28 -39.03
CA ILE A 157 -46.21 4.95 -38.63
C ILE A 157 -45.81 5.71 -37.36
N LYS A 158 -46.25 6.96 -37.17
CA LYS A 158 -45.88 7.77 -36.01
C LYS A 158 -46.51 7.20 -34.75
N LYS A 159 -47.80 6.86 -34.79
CA LYS A 159 -48.48 6.16 -33.68
C LYS A 159 -47.82 4.81 -33.39
N ALA A 160 -47.54 4.01 -34.41
CA ALA A 160 -46.91 2.69 -34.26
C ALA A 160 -45.53 2.79 -33.57
N SER A 161 -44.66 3.71 -34.02
CA SER A 161 -43.35 3.95 -33.40
C SER A 161 -43.46 4.46 -31.96
N LYS A 162 -44.44 5.34 -31.68
CA LYS A 162 -44.63 5.89 -30.34
C LYS A 162 -45.13 4.84 -29.37
N VAL A 163 -46.10 4.01 -29.76
CA VAL A 163 -46.57 2.87 -28.98
C VAL A 163 -45.45 1.85 -28.76
N LEU A 164 -44.66 1.52 -29.79
CA LEU A 164 -43.51 0.64 -29.66
C LEU A 164 -42.50 1.17 -28.62
N SER A 165 -42.21 2.47 -28.63
CA SER A 165 -41.33 3.10 -27.65
C SER A 165 -41.88 3.01 -26.22
N ILE A 166 -43.19 3.17 -26.04
CA ILE A 166 -43.84 3.05 -24.73
C ILE A 166 -43.71 1.61 -24.20
N ILE A 167 -43.93 0.61 -25.06
CA ILE A 167 -43.84 -0.81 -24.66
C ILE A 167 -42.38 -1.22 -24.38
N ASN A 168 -41.42 -0.79 -25.21
CA ASN A 168 -40.00 -1.08 -25.00
C ASN A 168 -39.51 -0.53 -23.65
N LYS A 169 -39.98 0.66 -23.24
CA LYS A 169 -39.67 1.24 -21.92
C LYS A 169 -40.14 0.35 -20.76
N VAL A 170 -41.28 -0.34 -20.91
CA VAL A 170 -41.81 -1.25 -19.88
C VAL A 170 -41.13 -2.60 -19.90
N LEU A 171 -40.80 -3.11 -21.09
CA LEU A 171 -40.14 -4.40 -21.24
C LEU A 171 -38.65 -4.37 -20.87
N GLY A 172 -38.05 -3.19 -20.70
CA GLY A 172 -36.62 -3.04 -20.41
C GLY A 172 -35.73 -3.48 -21.58
N LEU A 173 -36.24 -3.37 -22.82
CA LEU A 173 -35.51 -3.83 -24.01
C LEU A 173 -34.41 -2.85 -24.39
N ILE A 174 -33.26 -3.42 -24.77
CA ILE A 174 -32.05 -2.72 -25.22
C ILE A 174 -32.37 -1.93 -26.52
N PRO A 175 -31.76 -0.74 -26.74
CA PRO A 175 -31.97 0.06 -27.95
C PRO A 175 -31.76 -0.72 -29.26
N GLU A 176 -32.46 -0.35 -30.33
CA GLU A 176 -32.30 -0.98 -31.65
C GLU A 176 -30.85 -0.89 -32.16
N GLY A 177 -30.29 -2.01 -32.65
CA GLY A 177 -28.89 -2.11 -33.11
C GLY A 177 -27.87 -2.48 -32.03
N LYS A 178 -28.35 -2.86 -30.85
CA LYS A 178 -27.54 -3.35 -29.73
C LYS A 178 -27.93 -4.80 -29.42
N ASP A 179 -26.98 -5.57 -28.92
CA ASP A 179 -27.15 -7.02 -28.69
C ASP A 179 -27.68 -7.31 -27.29
N SER A 180 -28.39 -8.43 -27.12
CA SER A 180 -28.86 -8.88 -25.80
C SER A 180 -27.74 -9.58 -25.04
N GLY A 181 -26.88 -8.81 -24.36
CA GLY A 181 -26.06 -9.39 -23.29
C GLY A 181 -26.96 -10.06 -22.24
N TYR A 182 -26.53 -11.19 -21.68
CA TYR A 182 -27.32 -11.96 -20.70
C TYR A 182 -27.65 -11.15 -19.43
N GLU A 183 -26.80 -10.18 -19.09
CA GLU A 183 -26.93 -9.30 -17.92
C GLU A 183 -26.66 -7.83 -18.27
N SER A 184 -27.04 -6.91 -17.38
CA SER A 184 -26.81 -5.47 -17.54
C SER A 184 -26.20 -4.83 -16.28
N ILE A 185 -25.10 -4.11 -16.47
CA ILE A 185 -24.40 -3.36 -15.43
C ILE A 185 -24.32 -1.89 -15.85
N SER A 186 -24.45 -0.97 -14.90
CA SER A 186 -24.14 0.44 -15.15
C SER A 186 -22.80 0.81 -14.54
N VAL A 187 -22.04 1.67 -15.22
CA VAL A 187 -20.74 2.16 -14.76
C VAL A 187 -20.82 3.67 -14.59
N SER A 188 -20.51 4.13 -13.38
CA SER A 188 -20.56 5.53 -12.98
C SER A 188 -19.17 6.04 -12.65
N PHE A 189 -18.77 7.14 -13.28
CA PHE A 189 -17.44 7.75 -13.13
C PHE A 189 -17.50 9.24 -13.50
N SER A 190 -16.43 9.99 -13.22
CA SER A 190 -16.26 11.40 -13.59
C SER A 190 -15.26 11.55 -14.74
N ASN A 191 -14.07 12.09 -14.48
CA ASN A 191 -13.11 12.54 -15.49
C ASN A 191 -12.02 11.50 -15.83
N GLU A 192 -12.07 10.31 -15.23
CA GLU A 192 -11.08 9.23 -15.45
C GLU A 192 -11.44 8.32 -16.64
N ILE A 193 -11.43 8.89 -17.84
CA ILE A 193 -11.87 8.19 -19.05
C ILE A 193 -10.98 6.98 -19.38
N GLU A 194 -9.68 7.05 -19.12
CA GLU A 194 -8.75 5.96 -19.42
C GLU A 194 -9.00 4.73 -18.54
N ASN A 195 -9.13 4.93 -17.23
CA ASN A 195 -9.46 3.87 -16.29
C ASN A 195 -10.87 3.31 -16.55
N ALA A 196 -11.84 4.20 -16.82
CA ALA A 196 -13.20 3.80 -17.16
C ALA A 196 -13.26 2.99 -18.46
N TYR A 197 -12.47 3.34 -19.48
CA TYR A 197 -12.38 2.58 -20.72
C TYR A 197 -11.96 1.13 -20.46
N ARG A 198 -10.92 0.92 -19.64
CA ARG A 198 -10.43 -0.44 -19.31
C ARG A 198 -11.45 -1.25 -18.53
N VAL A 199 -12.09 -0.65 -17.52
CA VAL A 199 -13.16 -1.31 -16.75
C VAL A 199 -14.32 -1.70 -17.68
N VAL A 200 -14.80 -0.78 -18.51
CA VAL A 200 -15.91 -1.02 -19.43
C VAL A 200 -15.54 -2.08 -20.46
N GLU A 201 -14.33 -2.02 -21.04
CA GLU A 201 -13.86 -3.00 -22.01
C GLU A 201 -13.91 -4.42 -21.47
N LEU A 202 -13.44 -4.63 -20.23
CA LEU A 202 -13.43 -5.95 -19.60
C LEU A 202 -14.85 -6.48 -19.33
N ILE A 203 -15.77 -5.62 -18.85
CA ILE A 203 -17.17 -6.03 -18.66
C ILE A 203 -17.82 -6.42 -19.99
N LEU A 204 -17.54 -5.66 -21.05
CA LEU A 204 -18.07 -5.95 -22.40
C LEU A 204 -17.51 -7.27 -22.96
N LYS A 205 -16.25 -7.63 -22.66
CA LYS A 205 -15.62 -8.90 -23.07
C LYS A 205 -16.33 -10.12 -22.47
N GLU A 206 -16.92 -9.98 -21.28
CA GLU A 206 -17.75 -11.00 -20.63
C GLU A 206 -19.17 -11.12 -21.23
N GLY A 207 -19.50 -10.33 -22.26
CA GLY A 207 -20.83 -10.37 -22.91
C GLY A 207 -21.94 -9.69 -22.10
N ILE A 208 -21.58 -8.78 -21.20
CA ILE A 208 -22.51 -8.03 -20.35
C ILE A 208 -22.81 -6.66 -20.98
N ASN A 209 -24.07 -6.23 -20.94
CA ASN A 209 -24.44 -4.89 -21.40
C ASN A 209 -23.97 -3.83 -20.41
N VAL A 210 -23.33 -2.77 -20.90
CA VAL A 210 -22.79 -1.70 -20.06
C VAL A 210 -23.49 -0.38 -20.34
N TYR A 211 -24.10 0.20 -19.31
CA TYR A 211 -24.70 1.53 -19.34
C TYR A 211 -23.73 2.59 -18.80
N ILE A 212 -23.44 3.63 -19.59
CA ILE A 212 -22.59 4.77 -19.20
C ILE A 212 -23.29 6.11 -19.46
N ASN A 213 -22.90 7.15 -18.73
CA ASN A 213 -23.38 8.52 -18.93
C ASN A 213 -22.40 9.39 -19.75
N SER A 214 -21.14 8.96 -19.91
CA SER A 214 -20.11 9.73 -20.61
C SER A 214 -20.22 9.62 -22.13
N LYS A 215 -20.59 10.73 -22.77
CA LYS A 215 -20.60 10.85 -24.24
C LYS A 215 -19.21 10.71 -24.84
N GLU A 216 -18.18 11.15 -24.11
CA GLU A 216 -16.79 11.08 -24.57
C GLU A 216 -16.30 9.63 -24.64
N LEU A 217 -16.51 8.86 -23.57
CA LEU A 217 -16.16 7.44 -23.55
C LEU A 217 -16.92 6.65 -24.62
N TYR A 218 -18.21 6.93 -24.80
CA TYR A 218 -19.02 6.30 -25.85
C TYR A 218 -18.47 6.57 -27.25
N LYS A 219 -18.07 7.82 -27.55
CA LYS A 219 -17.46 8.19 -28.84
C LYS A 219 -16.12 7.49 -29.04
N ARG A 220 -15.31 7.34 -27.99
CA ARG A 220 -14.03 6.63 -28.05
C ARG A 220 -14.21 5.19 -28.50
N PHE A 221 -15.04 4.40 -27.82
CA PHE A 221 -15.34 3.01 -28.23
C PHE A 221 -15.89 2.91 -29.66
N LYS A 222 -16.67 3.90 -30.10
CA LYS A 222 -17.19 3.97 -31.47
C LYS A 222 -16.09 4.24 -32.49
N ASN A 223 -15.20 5.20 -32.22
CA ASN A 223 -14.10 5.58 -33.11
C ASN A 223 -13.05 4.47 -33.22
N ASP A 224 -12.82 3.74 -32.12
CA ASP A 224 -11.91 2.61 -32.07
C ASP A 224 -12.46 1.36 -32.79
N ASN A 225 -13.67 1.41 -33.36
CA ASN A 225 -14.38 0.27 -33.96
C ASN A 225 -14.35 -0.98 -33.05
N HIS A 226 -14.55 -0.78 -31.75
CA HIS A 226 -14.37 -1.83 -30.76
C HIS A 226 -15.33 -3.02 -31.00
N ARG A 227 -14.80 -4.24 -30.98
CA ARG A 227 -15.54 -5.49 -31.30
C ARG A 227 -16.85 -5.65 -30.53
N PHE A 228 -16.89 -5.20 -29.27
CA PHE A 228 -18.02 -5.36 -28.35
C PHE A 228 -18.87 -4.08 -28.20
N PHE A 229 -18.71 -3.09 -29.09
CA PHE A 229 -19.46 -1.83 -29.02
C PHE A 229 -20.99 -2.01 -29.05
N SER A 230 -21.49 -3.11 -29.62
CA SER A 230 -22.91 -3.45 -29.65
C SER A 230 -23.52 -3.71 -28.26
N PHE A 231 -22.70 -3.98 -27.23
CA PHE A 231 -23.14 -4.14 -25.85
C PHE A 231 -23.04 -2.84 -25.01
N LEU A 232 -22.42 -1.78 -25.55
CA LEU A 232 -22.26 -0.49 -24.84
C LEU A 232 -23.43 0.46 -25.11
N ILE A 233 -24.03 1.00 -24.06
CA ILE A 233 -25.26 1.81 -24.12
C ILE A 233 -25.03 3.16 -23.44
N LEU A 234 -25.28 4.25 -24.19
CA LEU A 234 -25.26 5.60 -23.65
C LEU A 234 -26.61 5.90 -22.99
N PHE A 235 -26.58 6.18 -21.68
CA PHE A 235 -27.74 6.56 -20.90
C PHE A 235 -28.05 8.05 -21.08
N GLU A 236 -29.13 8.36 -21.79
CA GLU A 236 -29.67 9.70 -21.93
C GLU A 236 -30.95 9.82 -21.09
N ASN A 237 -31.06 10.94 -20.35
CA ASN A 237 -31.92 11.20 -19.17
C ASN A 237 -33.43 10.90 -19.25
N GLU A 238 -33.93 10.36 -20.35
CA GLU A 238 -35.36 10.18 -20.65
C GLU A 238 -35.89 8.76 -20.41
N ILE A 239 -35.02 7.80 -20.08
CA ILE A 239 -35.35 6.38 -19.95
C ILE A 239 -34.99 5.90 -18.54
N ALA A 240 -35.92 5.26 -17.83
CA ALA A 240 -35.61 4.60 -16.57
C ALA A 240 -34.94 3.24 -16.85
N ILE A 241 -33.81 2.96 -16.19
CA ILE A 241 -33.05 1.70 -16.34
C ILE A 241 -33.35 0.73 -15.18
N ASN A 242 -34.64 0.47 -14.94
CA ASN A 242 -35.09 -0.33 -13.79
C ASN A 242 -34.65 -1.80 -13.84
N HIS A 243 -34.29 -2.29 -15.02
CA HIS A 243 -33.76 -3.65 -15.24
C HIS A 243 -32.29 -3.79 -14.84
N VAL A 244 -31.53 -2.69 -14.75
CA VAL A 244 -30.13 -2.70 -14.31
C VAL A 244 -30.12 -2.85 -12.78
N LYS A 245 -29.61 -4.00 -12.30
CA LYS A 245 -29.57 -4.33 -10.86
C LYS A 245 -28.24 -4.01 -10.19
N HIS A 246 -27.18 -3.89 -10.97
CA HIS A 246 -25.81 -3.71 -10.49
C HIS A 246 -25.19 -2.43 -11.03
N THR A 247 -24.40 -1.76 -10.20
CA THR A 247 -23.71 -0.51 -10.56
C THR A 247 -22.28 -0.57 -10.07
N ILE A 248 -21.32 -0.33 -10.96
CA ILE A 248 -19.91 -0.14 -10.60
C ILE A 248 -19.63 1.35 -10.57
N VAL A 249 -19.06 1.84 -9.48
CA VAL A 249 -18.67 3.24 -9.30
C VAL A 249 -17.15 3.31 -9.26
N ILE A 250 -16.58 4.08 -10.19
CA ILE A 250 -15.15 4.38 -10.22
C ILE A 250 -14.93 5.68 -9.43
N LEU A 251 -14.32 5.54 -8.27
CA LEU A 251 -14.12 6.58 -7.28
C LEU A 251 -12.75 7.25 -7.48
N ASN A 252 -12.74 8.57 -7.44
CA ASN A 252 -11.55 9.40 -7.29
C ASN A 252 -11.92 10.71 -6.57
N ASP A 253 -10.95 11.57 -6.26
CA ASP A 253 -11.20 12.82 -5.54
C ASP A 253 -12.21 13.73 -6.27
N SER A 254 -12.12 13.82 -7.60
CA SER A 254 -13.07 14.62 -8.39
C SER A 254 -14.51 14.09 -8.27
N TYR A 255 -14.69 12.78 -8.31
CA TYR A 255 -15.98 12.13 -8.18
C TYR A 255 -16.59 12.33 -6.79
N ILE A 256 -15.76 12.27 -5.74
CA ILE A 256 -16.18 12.50 -4.36
C ILE A 256 -16.76 13.91 -4.22
N VAL A 257 -16.03 14.92 -4.69
CA VAL A 257 -16.46 16.32 -4.63
C VAL A 257 -17.74 16.54 -5.44
N GLU A 258 -17.83 15.96 -6.64
CA GLU A 258 -18.96 16.17 -7.55
C GLU A 258 -20.24 15.44 -7.17
N ASN A 259 -20.15 14.30 -6.46
CA ASN A 259 -21.30 13.40 -6.29
C ASN A 259 -21.58 12.95 -4.85
N LEU A 260 -20.61 13.06 -3.93
CA LEU A 260 -20.69 12.42 -2.60
C LEU A 260 -20.58 13.40 -1.41
N GLN A 261 -20.41 14.70 -1.64
CA GLN A 261 -20.37 15.74 -0.59
C GLN A 261 -21.70 16.47 -0.35
N SER A 262 -22.45 16.79 -1.40
CA SER A 262 -23.67 17.60 -1.30
C SER A 262 -24.78 17.08 -2.22
N GLU A 263 -24.74 17.42 -3.50
CA GLU A 263 -25.69 16.96 -4.52
C GLU A 263 -25.04 15.94 -5.45
N ASN A 264 -25.72 14.82 -5.65
CA ASN A 264 -25.30 13.80 -6.62
C ASN A 264 -25.58 14.30 -8.04
N ARG A 265 -24.55 14.59 -8.85
CA ARG A 265 -24.70 15.05 -10.24
C ARG A 265 -24.81 13.91 -11.25
N CYS A 266 -24.31 12.73 -10.92
CA CYS A 266 -24.32 11.57 -11.80
C CYS A 266 -25.70 10.90 -11.82
N LYS A 267 -26.38 10.99 -12.96
CA LYS A 267 -27.74 10.48 -13.11
C LYS A 267 -27.85 8.95 -13.07
N ILE A 268 -26.82 8.23 -13.53
CA ILE A 268 -26.75 6.78 -13.35
C ILE A 268 -26.68 6.45 -11.86
N LEU A 269 -25.84 7.15 -11.09
CA LEU A 269 -25.75 6.96 -9.65
C LEU A 269 -27.07 7.31 -8.94
N GLN A 270 -27.73 8.41 -9.34
CA GLN A 270 -29.04 8.77 -8.80
C GLN A 270 -30.07 7.65 -9.03
N GLN A 271 -30.15 7.12 -10.26
CA GLN A 271 -31.03 6.00 -10.58
C GLN A 271 -30.65 4.73 -9.79
N ALA A 272 -29.36 4.44 -9.65
CA ALA A 272 -28.89 3.30 -8.86
C ALA A 272 -29.32 3.42 -7.39
N LEU A 273 -29.20 4.59 -6.78
CA LEU A 273 -29.62 4.84 -5.39
C LEU A 273 -31.15 4.81 -5.23
N LEU A 274 -31.90 5.39 -6.18
CA LEU A 274 -33.37 5.35 -6.19
C LEU A 274 -33.88 3.92 -6.34
N ASN A 275 -33.22 3.11 -7.16
CA ASN A 275 -33.59 1.72 -7.43
C ASN A 275 -33.01 0.73 -6.42
N ASP A 276 -32.25 1.18 -5.42
CA ASP A 276 -31.57 0.32 -4.44
C ASP A 276 -30.71 -0.77 -5.12
N ASN A 277 -29.98 -0.36 -6.16
CA ASN A 277 -29.09 -1.23 -6.92
C ASN A 277 -27.88 -1.64 -6.06
N ARG A 278 -27.32 -2.84 -6.31
CA ARG A 278 -26.09 -3.26 -5.66
C ARG A 278 -24.93 -2.45 -6.25
N ILE A 279 -24.35 -1.57 -5.43
CA ILE A 279 -23.25 -0.69 -5.81
C ILE A 279 -21.93 -1.32 -5.38
N GLN A 280 -21.04 -1.61 -6.33
CA GLN A 280 -19.64 -1.92 -6.06
C GLN A 280 -18.80 -0.67 -6.33
N VAL A 281 -18.01 -0.25 -5.34
CA VAL A 281 -17.11 0.90 -5.49
C VAL A 281 -15.69 0.39 -5.72
N ILE A 282 -15.03 0.91 -6.76
CA ILE A 282 -13.62 0.67 -7.06
C ILE A 282 -12.86 1.99 -7.14
N SER A 283 -11.57 1.98 -6.83
CA SER A 283 -10.68 3.13 -6.97
C SER A 283 -9.34 2.68 -7.52
N PHE A 284 -8.76 3.47 -8.43
CA PHE A 284 -7.37 3.29 -8.86
C PHE A 284 -6.38 3.98 -7.92
N SER A 285 -6.87 4.87 -7.06
CA SER A 285 -6.09 5.53 -6.01
C SER A 285 -6.15 4.74 -4.71
N THR A 286 -4.99 4.48 -4.11
CA THR A 286 -4.83 3.87 -2.78
C THR A 286 -5.20 4.83 -1.66
N ILE A 287 -5.05 6.14 -1.90
CA ILE A 287 -5.28 7.21 -0.93
C ILE A 287 -6.43 8.07 -1.45
N LEU A 288 -7.56 8.07 -0.75
CA LEU A 288 -8.65 9.03 -0.94
C LEU A 288 -9.10 9.55 0.42
N ASP A 289 -9.56 10.79 0.45
CA ASP A 289 -9.94 11.46 1.70
C ASP A 289 -11.33 11.02 2.18
N TYR A 290 -11.37 10.03 3.08
CA TYR A 290 -12.59 9.51 3.70
C TYR A 290 -13.46 10.58 4.38
N SER A 291 -12.85 11.66 4.88
CA SER A 291 -13.57 12.71 5.60
C SER A 291 -14.57 13.45 4.70
N LYS A 292 -14.30 13.44 3.38
CA LYS A 292 -15.11 14.10 2.36
C LYS A 292 -16.28 13.26 1.85
N ILE A 293 -16.39 11.98 2.25
CA ILE A 293 -17.46 11.09 1.78
C ILE A 293 -18.61 11.11 2.78
N SER A 294 -19.75 11.71 2.41
CA SER A 294 -20.92 11.81 3.29
C SER A 294 -21.68 10.49 3.45
N TYR A 295 -21.62 9.62 2.44
CA TYR A 295 -22.35 8.35 2.39
C TYR A 295 -21.45 7.16 2.81
N PRO A 296 -21.71 6.50 3.95
CA PRO A 296 -20.85 5.41 4.44
C PRO A 296 -20.64 4.26 3.44
N MET A 297 -21.62 3.95 2.61
CA MET A 297 -21.52 2.86 1.62
C MET A 297 -20.40 3.09 0.57
N PHE A 298 -19.96 4.33 0.37
CA PHE A 298 -18.86 4.67 -0.55
C PHE A 298 -17.51 4.77 0.13
N LYS A 299 -17.44 4.65 1.47
CA LYS A 299 -16.19 4.59 2.22
C LYS A 299 -15.52 3.21 2.15
N ASN A 300 -16.19 2.22 1.58
CA ASN A 300 -15.69 0.85 1.45
C ASN A 300 -15.40 0.51 -0.02
N TRP A 301 -14.41 1.17 -0.62
CA TRP A 301 -14.04 0.92 -2.01
C TRP A 301 -12.96 -0.16 -2.13
N LYS A 302 -12.95 -0.89 -3.24
CA LYS A 302 -11.89 -1.83 -3.57
C LYS A 302 -10.81 -1.11 -4.38
N THR A 303 -9.59 -1.09 -3.86
CA THR A 303 -8.44 -0.55 -4.59
C THR A 303 -8.05 -1.50 -5.72
N VAL A 304 -7.78 -0.97 -6.91
CA VAL A 304 -7.43 -1.75 -8.10
C VAL A 304 -6.24 -1.10 -8.81
N SER A 305 -5.28 -1.89 -9.27
CA SER A 305 -4.20 -1.40 -10.14
C SER A 305 -4.49 -1.78 -11.58
N ILE A 306 -3.78 -1.16 -12.52
CA ILE A 306 -3.86 -1.52 -13.95
C ILE A 306 -3.49 -3.00 -14.15
N GLU A 307 -2.47 -3.48 -13.44
CA GLU A 307 -1.95 -4.85 -13.56
C GLU A 307 -2.91 -5.87 -12.95
N SER A 308 -3.66 -5.49 -11.91
CA SER A 308 -4.59 -6.39 -11.23
C SER A 308 -6.04 -6.27 -11.70
N LEU A 309 -6.33 -5.36 -12.64
CA LEU A 309 -7.68 -5.01 -13.03
C LEU A 309 -8.49 -6.22 -13.51
N ASP A 310 -7.93 -7.04 -14.40
CA ASP A 310 -8.62 -8.20 -14.97
C ASP A 310 -9.06 -9.20 -13.88
N LYS A 311 -8.12 -9.58 -13.00
CA LYS A 311 -8.38 -10.51 -11.90
C LYS A 311 -9.33 -9.92 -10.86
N CYS A 312 -9.17 -8.65 -10.54
CA CYS A 312 -10.02 -7.99 -9.55
C CYS A 312 -11.46 -7.85 -10.07
N LEU A 313 -11.61 -7.46 -11.33
CA LEU A 313 -12.90 -7.22 -11.95
C LEU A 313 -13.63 -8.52 -12.26
N SER A 314 -12.94 -9.59 -12.66
CA SER A 314 -13.56 -10.91 -12.81
C SER A 314 -14.14 -11.41 -11.48
N LYS A 315 -13.41 -11.26 -10.37
CA LYS A 315 -13.91 -11.56 -9.02
C LYS A 315 -15.10 -10.67 -8.64
N ILE A 316 -15.04 -9.37 -8.93
CA ILE A 316 -16.16 -8.44 -8.70
C ILE A 316 -17.40 -8.88 -9.49
N LEU A 317 -17.24 -9.21 -10.77
CA LEU A 317 -18.34 -9.62 -11.63
C LEU A 317 -18.93 -10.94 -11.14
N GLN A 318 -18.08 -11.90 -10.77
CA GLN A 318 -18.52 -13.14 -10.13
C GLN A 318 -19.30 -12.85 -8.84
N ASP A 319 -18.76 -12.03 -7.92
CA ASP A 319 -19.43 -11.67 -6.67
C ASP A 319 -20.75 -10.92 -6.88
N LEU A 320 -20.86 -10.12 -7.95
CA LEU A 320 -22.06 -9.36 -8.30
C LEU A 320 -23.14 -10.25 -8.92
N LEU A 321 -22.74 -11.23 -9.73
CA LEU A 321 -23.62 -12.09 -10.53
C LEU A 321 -23.98 -13.42 -9.84
N ASP A 322 -23.15 -13.91 -8.92
CA ASP A 322 -23.41 -15.13 -8.17
C ASP A 322 -24.61 -14.99 -7.23
N ASN A 323 -25.42 -16.06 -7.15
CA ASN A 323 -26.48 -16.18 -6.16
C ASN A 323 -25.85 -16.30 -4.76
N GLN A 324 -25.77 -15.19 -4.03
CA GLN A 324 -25.32 -15.19 -2.63
C GLN A 324 -26.21 -16.10 -1.78
N ASN A 325 -25.59 -17.04 -1.06
CA ASN A 325 -26.28 -17.97 -0.17
C ASN A 325 -27.00 -17.20 0.95
N PHE A 326 -28.22 -17.63 1.27
CA PHE A 326 -28.96 -17.08 2.40
C PHE A 326 -28.18 -17.27 3.71
N LEU A 327 -28.32 -16.32 4.63
CA LEU A 327 -27.83 -16.48 5.99
C LEU A 327 -28.49 -17.74 6.59
N ILE A 328 -27.75 -18.83 6.68
CA ILE A 328 -28.16 -20.01 7.42
C ILE A 328 -27.78 -19.72 8.88
N PHE A 329 -28.76 -19.75 9.76
CA PHE A 329 -28.57 -19.57 11.20
C PHE A 329 -29.29 -20.71 11.90
N ASP A 330 -28.75 -21.12 13.05
CA ASP A 330 -29.41 -22.12 13.88
C ASP A 330 -30.59 -21.46 14.62
N GLU A 331 -31.80 -21.89 14.26
CA GLU A 331 -33.06 -21.42 14.82
C GLU A 331 -33.13 -21.66 16.34
N SER A 332 -32.40 -22.65 16.87
CA SER A 332 -32.34 -22.94 18.30
C SER A 332 -31.61 -21.84 19.09
N TYR A 333 -30.52 -21.30 18.55
CA TYR A 333 -29.81 -20.17 19.19
C TYR A 333 -30.68 -18.92 19.22
N ILE A 334 -31.38 -18.60 18.13
CA ILE A 334 -32.32 -17.48 18.07
C ILE A 334 -33.43 -17.66 19.10
N LYS A 335 -34.01 -18.85 19.17
CA LYS A 335 -35.09 -19.17 20.12
C LYS A 335 -34.63 -18.99 21.56
N ASN A 336 -33.47 -19.54 21.91
CA ASN A 336 -32.89 -19.46 23.24
C ASN A 336 -32.59 -18.00 23.63
N GLU A 337 -32.05 -17.21 22.70
CA GLU A 337 -31.76 -15.79 22.96
C GLU A 337 -33.03 -14.94 23.09
N LEU A 338 -34.05 -15.19 22.28
CA LEU A 338 -35.36 -14.53 22.45
C LEU A 338 -35.98 -14.87 23.81
N GLN A 339 -35.82 -16.11 24.28
CA GLN A 339 -36.28 -16.51 25.61
C GLN A 339 -35.52 -15.80 26.73
N ARG A 340 -34.22 -15.58 26.56
CA ARG A 340 -33.38 -14.84 27.50
C ARG A 340 -33.76 -13.36 27.59
N ILE A 341 -33.88 -12.70 26.43
CA ILE A 341 -34.28 -11.28 26.35
C ILE A 341 -35.66 -11.06 26.99
N ASN A 342 -36.54 -12.06 26.91
CA ASN A 342 -37.88 -12.03 27.49
C ASN A 342 -38.01 -12.98 28.69
N ASN A 343 -37.02 -13.00 29.58
CA ASN A 343 -36.93 -13.95 30.72
C ASN A 343 -38.17 -14.00 31.64
N ASN A 344 -38.94 -12.92 31.75
CA ASN A 344 -40.18 -12.86 32.54
C ASN A 344 -41.37 -13.59 31.87
N PHE A 345 -41.20 -14.09 30.64
CA PHE A 345 -42.23 -14.71 29.83
C PHE A 345 -41.93 -16.19 29.56
N ILE A 346 -42.99 -17.00 29.49
CA ILE A 346 -42.93 -18.40 29.07
C ILE A 346 -43.08 -18.45 27.55
N LEU A 347 -42.15 -19.14 26.88
CA LEU A 347 -42.11 -19.29 25.43
C LEU A 347 -42.86 -20.55 24.97
N PHE A 348 -43.77 -20.38 24.01
CA PHE A 348 -44.44 -21.44 23.26
C PHE A 348 -44.12 -21.31 21.77
N ASP A 349 -43.70 -22.39 21.12
CA ASP A 349 -43.56 -22.46 19.66
C ASP A 349 -44.85 -23.05 19.08
N LEU A 350 -45.68 -22.18 18.49
CA LEU A 350 -47.01 -22.55 17.98
C LEU A 350 -46.96 -23.33 16.67
N THR A 351 -45.78 -23.40 16.06
CA THR A 351 -45.52 -24.02 14.75
C THR A 351 -44.59 -25.23 14.86
N LYS A 352 -44.33 -25.69 16.09
CA LYS A 352 -43.40 -26.78 16.36
C LYS A 352 -43.86 -28.06 15.69
N GLY A 353 -43.01 -28.62 14.81
CA GLY A 353 -43.29 -29.85 14.07
C GLY A 353 -44.04 -29.64 12.74
N GLU A 354 -44.35 -28.40 12.38
CA GLU A 354 -44.92 -28.06 11.07
C GLU A 354 -43.82 -27.82 10.04
N ASN A 355 -43.97 -28.38 8.83
CA ASN A 355 -43.03 -28.17 7.73
C ASN A 355 -43.35 -26.87 6.97
N ILE A 356 -43.13 -25.74 7.63
CA ILE A 356 -43.43 -24.40 7.12
C ILE A 356 -42.19 -23.49 7.17
N ASN A 357 -42.23 -22.40 6.39
CA ASN A 357 -41.09 -21.49 6.15
C ASN A 357 -40.94 -20.38 7.21
N TYR A 358 -41.57 -20.51 8.38
CA TYR A 358 -41.42 -19.58 9.50
C TYR A 358 -41.69 -20.29 10.84
N HIS A 359 -41.19 -19.71 11.93
CA HIS A 359 -41.60 -20.06 13.30
C HIS A 359 -42.46 -18.95 13.89
N LEU A 360 -43.53 -19.34 14.60
CA LEU A 360 -44.34 -18.44 15.41
C LEU A 360 -44.13 -18.72 16.90
N PHE A 361 -43.46 -17.79 17.56
CA PHE A 361 -43.22 -17.83 18.99
C PHE A 361 -44.21 -16.96 19.75
N GLN A 362 -44.82 -17.52 20.78
CA GLN A 362 -45.68 -16.80 21.72
C GLN A 362 -44.99 -16.71 23.08
N PHE A 363 -44.91 -15.50 23.62
CA PHE A 363 -44.43 -15.20 24.96
C PHE A 363 -45.60 -14.79 25.85
N THR A 364 -45.82 -15.51 26.95
CA THR A 364 -46.88 -15.23 27.93
C THR A 364 -46.27 -14.83 29.28
N LEU A 365 -46.67 -13.70 29.86
CA LEU A 365 -46.11 -13.23 31.13
C LEU A 365 -46.54 -14.17 32.27
N SER A 366 -45.58 -14.69 33.04
CA SER A 366 -45.84 -15.71 34.07
C SER A 366 -46.82 -15.24 35.16
N SER A 367 -46.87 -13.94 35.44
CA SER A 367 -47.73 -13.34 36.48
C SER A 367 -49.09 -12.84 35.97
N PHE A 368 -49.29 -12.74 34.64
CA PHE A 368 -50.52 -12.23 34.03
C PHE A 368 -50.76 -12.87 32.65
N GLU A 369 -51.60 -13.91 32.59
CA GLU A 369 -51.86 -14.68 31.36
C GLU A 369 -52.42 -13.86 30.18
N ASN A 370 -52.99 -12.68 30.47
CA ASN A 370 -53.56 -11.79 29.46
C ASN A 370 -52.50 -11.01 28.67
N ILE A 371 -51.25 -10.92 29.16
CA ILE A 371 -50.17 -10.19 28.47
C ILE A 371 -49.40 -11.16 27.59
N LYS A 372 -49.56 -11.03 26.27
CA LYS A 372 -48.94 -11.89 25.26
C LYS A 372 -48.16 -11.08 24.22
N MET A 373 -46.99 -11.55 23.85
CA MET A 373 -46.18 -11.04 22.74
C MET A 373 -45.91 -12.14 21.73
N PHE A 374 -45.79 -11.77 20.45
CA PHE A 374 -45.64 -12.72 19.37
C PHE A 374 -44.43 -12.36 18.51
N TYR A 375 -43.62 -13.36 18.15
CA TYR A 375 -42.51 -13.22 17.21
C TYR A 375 -42.72 -14.16 16.03
N ILE A 376 -42.60 -13.63 14.82
CA ILE A 376 -42.46 -14.43 13.59
C ILE A 376 -41.00 -14.43 13.20
N LEU A 377 -40.35 -15.59 13.25
CA LEU A 377 -39.01 -15.80 12.70
C LEU A 377 -39.13 -16.41 11.31
N LEU A 378 -38.75 -15.66 10.28
CA LEU A 378 -38.79 -16.16 8.91
C LEU A 378 -37.55 -17.05 8.65
N LYS A 379 -37.76 -18.26 8.14
CA LYS A 379 -36.67 -19.21 7.83
C LYS A 379 -35.84 -18.74 6.63
N PRO A 380 -34.60 -19.24 6.46
CA PRO A 380 -33.89 -19.13 5.19
C PRO A 380 -34.79 -19.62 4.03
N ASN A 381 -34.80 -18.92 2.90
CA ASN A 381 -35.60 -19.25 1.71
C ASN A 381 -37.13 -19.11 1.82
N TYR A 382 -37.66 -18.36 2.80
CA TYR A 382 -39.11 -18.18 2.90
C TYR A 382 -39.74 -17.52 1.67
N THR A 383 -40.97 -17.92 1.35
CA THR A 383 -41.83 -17.21 0.38
C THR A 383 -42.92 -16.45 1.14
N LEU A 384 -42.91 -15.12 1.02
CA LEU A 384 -43.82 -14.25 1.78
C LEU A 384 -45.30 -14.63 1.55
N SER A 385 -45.68 -14.98 0.32
CA SER A 385 -47.04 -15.43 -0.04
C SER A 385 -47.47 -16.70 0.70
N SER A 386 -46.58 -17.70 0.80
CA SER A 386 -46.83 -18.94 1.54
C SER A 386 -46.99 -18.67 3.03
N VAL A 387 -46.07 -17.86 3.60
CA VAL A 387 -46.12 -17.45 5.01
C VAL A 387 -47.45 -16.76 5.31
N ILE A 388 -47.87 -15.80 4.49
CA ILE A 388 -49.13 -15.07 4.67
C ILE A 388 -50.34 -15.99 4.55
N SER A 389 -50.38 -16.84 3.53
CA SER A 389 -51.51 -17.75 3.31
C SER A 389 -51.73 -18.65 4.52
N HIS A 390 -50.66 -19.25 5.04
CA HIS A 390 -50.70 -20.10 6.23
C HIS A 390 -51.03 -19.30 7.50
N PHE A 391 -50.41 -18.13 7.66
CA PHE A 391 -50.64 -17.28 8.82
C PHE A 391 -52.08 -16.78 8.89
N ASN A 392 -52.66 -16.36 7.77
CA ASN A 392 -54.05 -15.89 7.73
C ASN A 392 -55.06 -17.03 7.91
N SER A 393 -54.78 -18.24 7.43
CA SER A 393 -55.68 -19.38 7.62
C SER A 393 -55.74 -19.85 9.07
N ASN A 394 -54.60 -19.81 9.78
CA ASN A 394 -54.47 -20.44 11.10
C ASN A 394 -54.37 -19.45 12.27
N TYR A 395 -53.93 -18.21 12.02
CA TYR A 395 -53.54 -17.25 13.06
C TYR A 395 -53.95 -15.79 12.76
N ALA A 396 -54.90 -15.53 11.83
CA ALA A 396 -55.31 -14.18 11.44
C ALA A 396 -55.74 -13.28 12.62
N ASN A 397 -56.26 -13.86 13.69
CA ASN A 397 -56.63 -13.16 14.93
C ASN A 397 -55.45 -12.56 15.71
N LEU A 398 -54.20 -12.86 15.32
CA LEU A 398 -52.98 -12.35 15.96
C LEU A 398 -52.37 -11.12 15.27
N ILE A 399 -52.85 -10.75 14.07
CA ILE A 399 -52.28 -9.66 13.23
C ILE A 399 -52.27 -8.30 13.96
N ASN A 400 -53.27 -8.04 14.82
CA ASN A 400 -53.42 -6.76 15.54
C ASN A 400 -52.84 -6.78 16.97
N LYS A 401 -52.02 -7.77 17.31
CA LYS A 401 -51.35 -7.88 18.63
C LYS A 401 -49.88 -7.44 18.54
N ASN A 402 -49.18 -7.33 19.66
CA ASN A 402 -47.74 -7.00 19.75
C ASN A 402 -46.87 -8.03 19.00
N LEU A 403 -46.84 -7.93 17.67
CA LEU A 403 -46.22 -8.85 16.73
C LEU A 403 -44.92 -8.24 16.20
N VAL A 404 -43.82 -8.94 16.44
CA VAL A 404 -42.49 -8.61 15.91
C VAL A 404 -42.15 -9.62 14.81
N ILE A 405 -41.71 -9.15 13.65
CA ILE A 405 -41.33 -10.01 12.53
C ILE A 405 -39.82 -9.87 12.33
N LEU A 406 -39.11 -10.98 12.50
CA LEU A 406 -37.68 -11.08 12.33
C LEU A 406 -37.38 -11.72 10.98
N ALA A 407 -36.80 -10.94 10.07
CA ALA A 407 -36.45 -11.39 8.74
C ALA A 407 -34.92 -11.56 8.59
N PRO A 408 -34.43 -12.60 7.89
CA PRO A 408 -33.05 -12.63 7.48
C PRO A 408 -32.76 -11.54 6.44
N LYS A 409 -31.56 -10.96 6.50
CA LYS A 409 -31.04 -10.12 5.41
C LYS A 409 -30.87 -11.00 4.18
N ASP A 410 -31.44 -10.54 3.08
CA ASP A 410 -31.32 -11.19 1.78
C ASP A 410 -30.30 -10.39 0.95
N PRO A 411 -29.12 -10.96 0.67
CA PRO A 411 -28.10 -10.27 -0.12
C PRO A 411 -28.51 -10.03 -1.58
N LEU A 412 -29.46 -10.80 -2.10
CA LEU A 412 -29.91 -10.77 -3.50
C LEU A 412 -31.15 -9.89 -3.70
N GLN A 413 -31.81 -9.46 -2.63
CA GLN A 413 -32.99 -8.59 -2.70
C GLN A 413 -32.74 -7.20 -2.14
N LYS A 414 -33.30 -6.21 -2.82
CA LYS A 414 -33.30 -4.77 -2.47
C LYS A 414 -33.71 -4.58 -1.00
N THR A 415 -32.75 -4.21 -0.18
CA THR A 415 -32.80 -4.28 1.30
C THR A 415 -33.92 -3.39 1.85
N ARG A 416 -34.18 -2.22 1.24
CA ARG A 416 -35.28 -1.34 1.69
C ARG A 416 -36.66 -1.82 1.29
N ASN A 417 -36.81 -2.31 0.06
CA ASN A 417 -38.12 -2.74 -0.46
C ASN A 417 -38.68 -3.97 0.25
N ARG A 418 -37.81 -4.87 0.76
CA ARG A 418 -38.22 -6.11 1.42
C ARG A 418 -38.90 -5.84 2.76
N ILE A 419 -38.27 -5.08 3.65
CA ILE A 419 -38.88 -4.73 4.94
C ILE A 419 -40.15 -3.90 4.73
N GLU A 420 -40.14 -2.93 3.81
CA GLU A 420 -41.35 -2.15 3.51
C GLU A 420 -42.48 -3.02 2.97
N LYS A 421 -42.18 -4.02 2.13
CA LYS A 421 -43.18 -4.97 1.62
C LYS A 421 -43.76 -5.82 2.75
N ILE A 422 -42.93 -6.31 3.67
CA ILE A 422 -43.40 -7.08 4.83
C ILE A 422 -44.27 -6.18 5.73
N LYS A 423 -43.82 -4.95 6.02
CA LYS A 423 -44.55 -3.96 6.84
C LYS A 423 -45.91 -3.61 6.25
N LYS A 424 -45.98 -3.39 4.93
CA LYS A 424 -47.24 -3.13 4.21
C LYS A 424 -48.19 -4.34 4.28
N THR A 425 -47.64 -5.55 4.30
CA THR A 425 -48.46 -6.76 4.25
C THR A 425 -49.00 -7.18 5.62
N PHE A 426 -48.27 -6.90 6.70
CA PHE A 426 -48.69 -7.22 8.07
C PHE A 426 -49.23 -5.99 8.86
N ASN A 427 -49.70 -4.94 8.16
CA ASN A 427 -50.35 -3.75 8.75
C ASN A 427 -49.60 -3.11 9.94
N ASN A 428 -48.39 -2.57 9.71
CA ASN A 428 -47.58 -1.81 10.69
C ASN A 428 -47.04 -2.62 11.89
N SER A 429 -46.86 -3.94 11.77
CA SER A 429 -46.07 -4.72 12.73
C SER A 429 -44.60 -4.26 12.77
N ASN A 430 -43.92 -4.48 13.90
CA ASN A 430 -42.49 -4.17 14.04
C ASN A 430 -41.68 -5.21 13.26
N VAL A 431 -41.28 -4.85 12.04
CA VAL A 431 -40.43 -5.69 11.17
C VAL A 431 -38.98 -5.23 11.28
N GLU A 432 -38.11 -6.15 11.71
CA GLU A 432 -36.69 -5.92 11.91
C GLU A 432 -35.88 -7.03 11.24
N TYR A 433 -34.64 -6.71 10.84
CA TYR A 433 -33.69 -7.75 10.47
C TYR A 433 -33.23 -8.48 11.73
N ILE A 434 -33.07 -9.80 11.66
CA ILE A 434 -32.60 -10.63 12.78
C ILE A 434 -31.31 -10.03 13.39
N GLN A 435 -30.33 -9.72 12.53
CA GLN A 435 -29.06 -9.10 12.92
C GLN A 435 -29.27 -7.79 13.70
N ASP A 436 -30.12 -6.90 13.17
CA ASP A 436 -30.34 -5.56 13.72
C ASP A 436 -31.10 -5.66 15.07
N HIS A 437 -32.08 -6.57 15.16
CA HIS A 437 -32.84 -6.81 16.40
C HIS A 437 -31.92 -7.23 17.55
N PHE A 438 -31.08 -8.24 17.32
CA PHE A 438 -30.17 -8.72 18.37
C PHE A 438 -29.07 -7.70 18.69
N PHE A 439 -28.56 -6.95 17.69
CA PHE A 439 -27.62 -5.87 17.96
C PHE A 439 -28.23 -4.82 18.90
N ASP A 440 -29.45 -4.36 18.62
CA ASP A 440 -30.12 -3.34 19.42
C ASP A 440 -30.55 -3.85 20.80
N LYS A 441 -30.82 -5.15 20.96
CA LYS A 441 -31.16 -5.74 22.26
C LYS A 441 -29.93 -6.01 23.11
N THR A 442 -28.80 -6.38 22.50
CA THR A 442 -27.58 -6.75 23.21
C THR A 442 -26.65 -5.55 23.46
N PHE A 443 -26.45 -4.67 22.47
CA PHE A 443 -25.37 -3.67 22.49
C PHE A 443 -25.82 -2.21 22.54
N LYS A 444 -27.11 -1.90 22.48
CA LYS A 444 -27.60 -0.51 22.39
C LYS A 444 -27.17 0.41 23.54
N SER A 445 -26.94 -0.15 24.74
CA SER A 445 -26.41 0.59 25.90
C SER A 445 -24.89 0.59 25.98
N VAL A 446 -24.20 -0.20 25.15
CA VAL A 446 -22.74 -0.34 25.16
C VAL A 446 -22.11 0.77 24.34
N LYS A 447 -21.46 1.71 25.03
CA LYS A 447 -20.63 2.74 24.38
C LYS A 447 -19.22 2.22 24.17
N GLN A 448 -18.71 2.37 22.96
CA GLN A 448 -17.30 2.16 22.61
C GLN A 448 -16.68 3.49 22.20
N GLU A 449 -15.49 3.76 22.70
CA GLU A 449 -14.73 4.97 22.41
C GLU A 449 -13.58 4.67 21.46
N ASN A 450 -13.14 5.68 20.72
CA ASN A 450 -11.95 5.57 19.87
C ASN A 450 -10.72 5.26 20.73
N ILE A 451 -9.86 4.36 20.26
CA ILE A 451 -8.67 3.90 20.97
C ILE A 451 -7.36 4.37 20.34
N LEU A 452 -7.40 4.90 19.11
CA LEU A 452 -6.24 5.53 18.49
C LEU A 452 -6.11 6.99 18.97
N LEU A 453 -4.99 7.29 19.62
CA LEU A 453 -4.67 8.63 20.14
C LEU A 453 -3.72 9.41 19.22
N ILE A 454 -3.75 9.13 17.92
CA ILE A 454 -2.83 9.74 16.93
C ILE A 454 -3.67 10.42 15.84
N ASP A 455 -3.54 11.74 15.75
CA ASP A 455 -4.23 12.55 14.75
C ASP A 455 -3.57 12.44 13.36
N ASP A 456 -2.24 12.33 13.32
CA ASP A 456 -1.43 12.34 12.09
C ASP A 456 -1.18 10.93 11.51
N PHE A 457 -2.19 10.05 11.53
CA PHE A 457 -2.05 8.71 10.95
C PHE A 457 -1.66 8.78 9.46
N ILE A 458 -0.70 7.96 9.05
CA ILE A 458 -0.28 7.77 7.66
C ILE A 458 -0.80 6.41 7.22
N ASP A 459 -1.59 6.38 6.16
CA ASP A 459 -2.14 5.13 5.62
C ASP A 459 -0.99 4.23 5.13
N PRO A 460 -0.81 3.04 5.73
CA PRO A 460 0.26 2.17 5.35
C PRO A 460 -0.06 1.41 4.07
N ILE A 461 0.98 0.84 3.47
CA ILE A 461 0.82 -0.03 2.30
C ILE A 461 0.65 -1.47 2.79
N ILE A 462 -0.43 -2.07 2.32
CA ILE A 462 -0.86 -3.43 2.67
C ILE A 462 -0.96 -4.22 1.38
N LYS A 463 -0.36 -5.40 1.36
CA LYS A 463 -0.52 -6.38 0.28
C LYS A 463 -1.45 -7.51 0.71
N ASP A 464 -2.26 -8.01 -0.21
CA ASP A 464 -3.01 -9.26 -0.01
C ASP A 464 -2.17 -10.51 -0.35
N ASN A 465 -2.78 -11.69 -0.20
CA ASN A 465 -2.20 -12.99 -0.59
C ASN A 465 -1.68 -13.03 -2.04
N ASP A 466 -2.25 -12.21 -2.93
CA ASP A 466 -1.88 -12.13 -4.34
C ASP A 466 -0.80 -11.05 -4.60
N SER A 467 -0.20 -10.51 -3.53
CA SER A 467 0.80 -9.43 -3.57
C SER A 467 0.29 -8.10 -4.13
N GLN A 468 -1.02 -7.89 -4.20
CA GLN A 468 -1.63 -6.65 -4.69
C GLN A 468 -1.71 -5.60 -3.60
N ILE A 469 -1.41 -4.34 -3.94
CA ILE A 469 -1.52 -3.22 -2.99
C ILE A 469 -2.99 -2.84 -2.82
N ILE A 470 -3.54 -3.09 -1.63
CA ILE A 470 -4.94 -2.83 -1.31
C ILE A 470 -5.13 -1.67 -0.31
N GLY A 471 -4.13 -1.42 0.54
CA GLY A 471 -4.19 -0.45 1.64
C GLY A 471 -5.23 -0.81 2.72
N ILE A 472 -5.53 0.12 3.63
CA ILE A 472 -6.52 -0.09 4.71
C ILE A 472 -7.94 -0.39 4.19
N ASN A 473 -8.27 0.11 3.00
CA ASN A 473 -9.54 -0.17 2.31
C ASN A 473 -9.73 -1.64 1.99
N GLY A 474 -8.64 -2.34 1.64
CA GLY A 474 -8.69 -3.78 1.43
C GLY A 474 -9.22 -4.53 2.66
N LEU A 475 -8.72 -4.14 3.84
CA LEU A 475 -9.18 -4.70 5.12
C LEU A 475 -10.61 -4.32 5.44
N LEU A 476 -11.02 -3.06 5.22
CA LEU A 476 -12.41 -2.64 5.40
C LEU A 476 -13.35 -3.42 4.47
N ASN A 477 -12.93 -3.63 3.22
CA ASN A 477 -13.71 -4.38 2.25
C ASN A 477 -13.80 -5.84 2.66
N TRP A 478 -12.69 -6.41 3.12
CA TRP A 478 -12.68 -7.73 3.72
C TRP A 478 -13.66 -7.81 4.89
N VAL A 479 -13.68 -6.87 5.85
CA VAL A 479 -14.62 -6.87 6.98
C VAL A 479 -16.09 -6.81 6.52
N ASN A 480 -16.39 -6.03 5.49
CA ASN A 480 -17.77 -5.81 5.04
C ASN A 480 -18.29 -6.86 4.04
N THR A 481 -17.42 -7.62 3.36
CA THR A 481 -17.82 -8.56 2.30
C THR A 481 -18.29 -9.89 2.89
N GLU A 482 -19.51 -10.36 2.54
CA GLU A 482 -20.07 -11.59 3.12
C GLU A 482 -19.41 -12.88 2.58
N SER A 483 -18.83 -12.85 1.37
CA SER A 483 -18.12 -13.95 0.73
C SER A 483 -16.64 -14.07 1.12
N SER A 484 -16.12 -13.16 1.96
CA SER A 484 -14.71 -13.20 2.37
C SER A 484 -14.44 -14.34 3.35
N SER A 485 -13.15 -14.65 3.54
CA SER A 485 -12.70 -15.47 4.66
C SER A 485 -13.11 -14.85 6.01
N ARG A 486 -13.07 -15.63 7.09
CA ARG A 486 -13.49 -15.15 8.43
C ARG A 486 -12.33 -14.73 9.30
N ILE A 487 -11.12 -15.16 8.98
CA ILE A 487 -9.89 -14.82 9.70
C ILE A 487 -9.00 -14.01 8.76
N ALA A 488 -8.66 -12.80 9.17
CA ALA A 488 -7.63 -11.98 8.54
C ALA A 488 -6.39 -11.96 9.43
N ILE A 489 -5.23 -12.28 8.87
CA ILE A 489 -3.95 -12.16 9.55
C ILE A 489 -3.23 -10.93 9.00
N ILE A 490 -3.07 -9.90 9.83
CA ILE A 490 -2.21 -8.76 9.51
C ILE A 490 -0.79 -9.14 9.88
N ASN A 491 -0.04 -9.51 8.85
CA ASN A 491 1.34 -9.93 8.94
C ASN A 491 2.30 -8.75 8.79
N GLY A 492 3.46 -8.81 9.44
CA GLY A 492 4.52 -7.81 9.27
C GLY A 492 5.46 -7.77 10.47
N GLN A 493 6.54 -7.01 10.36
CA GLN A 493 7.62 -7.04 11.37
C GLN A 493 7.30 -6.28 12.66
N GLY A 494 8.18 -6.42 13.65
CA GLY A 494 8.18 -5.56 14.84
C GLY A 494 8.32 -4.07 14.45
N GLY A 495 7.57 -3.19 15.11
CA GLY A 495 7.65 -1.73 14.89
C GLY A 495 7.06 -1.21 13.57
N ILE A 496 6.43 -2.08 12.76
CA ILE A 496 5.89 -1.71 11.45
C ILE A 496 4.54 -0.96 11.50
N GLY A 497 3.90 -0.94 12.67
CA GLY A 497 2.62 -0.26 12.86
C GLY A 497 1.38 -1.15 12.86
N LYS A 498 1.51 -2.49 12.98
CA LYS A 498 0.36 -3.42 13.05
C LYS A 498 -0.69 -3.03 14.10
N THR A 499 -0.26 -2.80 15.33
CA THR A 499 -1.14 -2.34 16.43
C THR A 499 -1.82 -1.01 16.09
N THR A 500 -1.06 -0.05 15.53
CA THR A 500 -1.59 1.25 15.12
C THR A 500 -2.64 1.10 14.02
N LEU A 501 -2.41 0.21 13.06
CA LEU A 501 -3.37 -0.13 12.00
C LEU A 501 -4.63 -0.78 12.57
N CYS A 502 -4.51 -1.75 13.47
CA CYS A 502 -5.66 -2.38 14.14
C CYS A 502 -6.50 -1.36 14.92
N LYS A 503 -5.85 -0.45 15.66
CA LYS A 503 -6.53 0.66 16.37
C LYS A 503 -7.22 1.62 15.40
N LYS A 504 -6.55 1.96 14.28
CA LYS A 504 -7.17 2.79 13.23
C LYS A 504 -8.39 2.12 12.62
N LEU A 505 -8.30 0.83 12.32
CA LEU A 505 -9.39 0.05 11.76
C LEU A 505 -10.59 -0.01 12.72
N HIS A 506 -10.32 -0.25 14.01
CA HIS A 506 -11.33 -0.18 15.08
C HIS A 506 -12.07 1.16 15.05
N ASP A 507 -11.34 2.28 15.08
CA ASP A 507 -11.94 3.62 15.14
C ASP A 507 -12.72 3.98 13.87
N ILE A 508 -12.22 3.59 12.68
CA ILE A 508 -12.94 3.75 11.42
C ILE A 508 -14.25 2.96 11.45
N LEU A 509 -14.21 1.70 11.88
CA LEU A 509 -15.40 0.85 11.96
C LEU A 509 -16.42 1.40 12.95
N LEU A 510 -16.01 1.83 14.14
CA LEU A 510 -16.94 2.44 15.12
C LEU A 510 -17.58 3.73 14.59
N ARG A 511 -16.79 4.63 13.98
CA ARG A 511 -17.25 5.94 13.52
C ARG A 511 -18.11 5.84 12.27
N ASP A 512 -17.65 5.09 11.27
CA ASP A 512 -18.21 5.10 9.92
C ASP A 512 -19.19 3.93 9.69
N PHE A 513 -19.08 2.84 10.45
CA PHE A 513 -19.88 1.62 10.32
C PHE A 513 -20.57 1.30 11.66
N LYS A 514 -21.63 2.06 11.99
CA LYS A 514 -22.36 2.08 13.30
C LYS A 514 -22.98 0.75 13.80
N ARG A 515 -22.60 -0.42 13.28
CA ARG A 515 -23.27 -1.71 13.53
C ARG A 515 -22.29 -2.86 13.83
N TYR A 516 -21.14 -2.54 14.41
CA TYR A 516 -20.20 -3.52 14.93
C TYR A 516 -19.98 -3.31 16.42
N HIS A 517 -20.01 -4.41 17.18
CA HIS A 517 -19.43 -4.48 18.50
C HIS A 517 -18.01 -5.01 18.35
N ILE A 518 -17.00 -4.16 18.54
CA ILE A 518 -15.61 -4.53 18.31
C ILE A 518 -14.95 -4.95 19.61
N ILE A 519 -14.54 -6.21 19.70
CA ILE A 519 -13.83 -6.76 20.85
C ILE A 519 -12.33 -6.62 20.56
N PHE A 520 -11.69 -5.61 21.15
CA PHE A 520 -10.26 -5.34 20.98
C PHE A 520 -9.46 -6.02 22.10
N ILE A 521 -8.82 -7.13 21.78
CA ILE A 521 -8.09 -7.98 22.71
C ILE A 521 -6.60 -7.68 22.59
N ASN A 522 -6.01 -7.16 23.67
CA ASN A 522 -4.58 -6.90 23.79
C ASN A 522 -3.90 -8.10 24.48
N SER A 523 -2.79 -8.56 23.92
CA SER A 523 -1.92 -9.62 24.44
C SER A 523 -1.56 -9.45 25.91
N THR A 524 -1.23 -8.24 26.37
CA THR A 524 -0.80 -7.98 27.76
C THR A 524 -1.84 -8.42 28.79
N VAL A 525 -3.12 -8.36 28.42
CA VAL A 525 -4.25 -8.68 29.29
C VAL A 525 -4.50 -10.19 29.35
N LEU A 526 -4.27 -10.91 28.25
CA LEU A 526 -4.48 -12.36 28.17
C LEU A 526 -3.36 -13.17 28.81
N LEU A 527 -2.12 -12.72 28.71
CA LEU A 527 -0.93 -13.47 29.14
C LEU A 527 -1.00 -13.98 30.58
N LYS A 528 -1.44 -13.11 31.52
CA LYS A 528 -1.56 -13.46 32.95
C LYS A 528 -2.57 -14.58 33.22
N GLU A 529 -3.63 -14.65 32.45
CA GLU A 529 -4.67 -15.66 32.61
C GLU A 529 -4.33 -16.93 31.82
N PHE A 530 -3.79 -16.77 30.61
CA PHE A 530 -3.35 -17.86 29.76
C PHE A 530 -2.20 -18.68 30.37
N SER A 531 -1.31 -18.05 31.16
CA SER A 531 -0.25 -18.77 31.86
C SER A 531 -0.77 -19.78 32.90
N LYS A 532 -2.05 -19.69 33.27
CA LYS A 532 -2.71 -20.62 34.20
C LYS A 532 -3.44 -21.76 33.48
N LEU A 533 -3.55 -21.70 32.16
CA LEU A 533 -4.30 -22.66 31.35
C LEU A 533 -3.38 -23.74 30.77
N ASP A 534 -3.94 -24.93 30.57
CA ASP A 534 -3.26 -26.00 29.85
C ASP A 534 -3.77 -26.08 28.41
N PHE A 535 -3.04 -25.43 27.51
CA PHE A 535 -3.35 -25.40 26.07
C PHE A 535 -3.22 -26.76 25.34
N ASN A 536 -2.99 -27.85 26.08
CA ASN A 536 -3.20 -29.20 25.57
C ASN A 536 -4.70 -29.57 25.49
N ASP A 537 -5.59 -28.90 26.23
CA ASP A 537 -7.04 -29.05 26.08
C ASP A 537 -7.55 -28.14 24.95
N GLU A 538 -8.11 -28.74 23.89
CA GLU A 538 -8.67 -27.99 22.74
C GLU A 538 -9.76 -26.98 23.16
N LYS A 539 -10.46 -27.22 24.28
CA LYS A 539 -11.51 -26.32 24.77
C LYS A 539 -10.97 -24.95 25.20
N GLU A 540 -9.70 -24.86 25.60
CA GLU A 540 -9.09 -23.59 26.00
C GLU A 540 -8.88 -22.64 24.80
N TYR A 541 -8.87 -23.17 23.58
CA TYR A 541 -8.85 -22.37 22.35
C TYR A 541 -10.24 -21.88 21.91
N GLU A 542 -11.30 -22.20 22.64
CA GLU A 542 -12.65 -21.73 22.32
C GLU A 542 -12.75 -20.19 22.46
N ILE A 543 -13.21 -19.52 21.40
CA ILE A 543 -13.28 -18.04 21.36
C ILE A 543 -14.07 -17.46 22.52
N TYR A 544 -15.18 -18.10 22.92
CA TYR A 544 -15.98 -17.62 24.05
C TYR A 544 -15.19 -17.60 25.36
N ASN A 545 -14.36 -18.62 25.62
CA ASN A 545 -13.54 -18.69 26.83
C ASN A 545 -12.51 -17.56 26.84
N ILE A 546 -11.89 -17.28 25.68
CA ILE A 546 -10.95 -16.17 25.52
C ILE A 546 -11.65 -14.81 25.74
N TYR A 547 -12.86 -14.65 25.22
CA TYR A 547 -13.69 -13.46 25.45
C TYR A 547 -14.05 -13.28 26.93
N GLU A 548 -14.43 -14.35 27.62
CA GLU A 548 -14.77 -14.31 29.04
C GLU A 548 -13.55 -13.92 29.89
N ILE A 549 -12.39 -14.49 29.61
CA ILE A 549 -11.11 -14.14 30.24
C ILE A 549 -10.77 -12.66 30.01
N TRP A 550 -10.91 -12.19 28.78
CA TRP A 550 -10.70 -10.78 28.43
C TRP A 550 -11.66 -9.84 29.16
N CYS A 551 -12.94 -10.19 29.30
CA CYS A 551 -13.90 -9.37 30.04
C CYS A 551 -13.55 -9.25 31.53
N ARG A 552 -13.20 -10.38 32.16
CA ARG A 552 -12.85 -10.43 33.60
C ARG A 552 -11.60 -9.62 33.92
N SER A 553 -10.64 -9.57 33.00
CA SER A 553 -9.34 -8.92 33.20
C SER A 553 -9.36 -7.39 33.01
N ILE A 554 -10.35 -6.84 32.31
CA ILE A 554 -10.44 -5.39 32.04
C ILE A 554 -11.16 -4.61 33.16
N ASN A 555 -11.67 -5.29 34.21
CA ASN A 555 -12.25 -4.67 35.41
C ASN A 555 -13.28 -3.56 35.09
N ARG A 556 -14.02 -3.69 33.98
CA ARG A 556 -15.09 -2.74 33.62
C ARG A 556 -16.28 -2.99 34.52
N VAL A 557 -16.38 -2.18 35.57
CA VAL A 557 -17.39 -2.21 36.65
C VAL A 557 -18.85 -2.20 36.15
N ASN A 558 -19.12 -1.94 34.87
CA ASN A 558 -20.48 -1.69 34.36
C ASN A 558 -20.87 -2.44 33.06
N GLN A 559 -20.13 -3.48 32.62
CA GLN A 559 -20.54 -4.29 31.46
C GLN A 559 -20.86 -5.73 31.89
N GLU A 560 -22.12 -6.15 31.70
CA GLU A 560 -22.50 -7.56 31.87
C GLU A 560 -21.77 -8.41 30.83
N ILE A 561 -21.04 -9.42 31.30
CA ILE A 561 -20.41 -10.41 30.42
C ILE A 561 -21.53 -11.13 29.68
N LEU A 562 -21.54 -11.03 28.35
CA LEU A 562 -22.44 -11.84 27.53
C LEU A 562 -22.26 -13.31 27.84
N ASP A 563 -23.36 -14.02 28.08
CA ASP A 563 -23.33 -15.47 28.15
C ASP A 563 -23.00 -16.09 26.79
N LYS A 564 -22.69 -17.39 26.81
CA LYS A 564 -22.23 -18.17 25.65
C LYS A 564 -23.21 -18.11 24.48
N ASN A 565 -24.52 -18.17 24.73
CA ASN A 565 -25.51 -18.13 23.65
C ASN A 565 -25.60 -16.73 23.04
N ALA A 566 -25.66 -15.70 23.88
CA ALA A 566 -25.73 -14.29 23.45
C ALA A 566 -24.48 -13.87 22.65
N PHE A 567 -23.31 -14.38 23.03
CA PHE A 567 -22.07 -14.18 22.30
C PHE A 567 -22.12 -14.82 20.91
N TYR A 568 -22.40 -16.13 20.84
CA TYR A 568 -22.38 -16.86 19.57
C TYR A 568 -23.44 -16.39 18.59
N ILE A 569 -24.66 -16.06 19.03
CA ILE A 569 -25.67 -15.53 18.12
C ILE A 569 -25.24 -14.20 17.50
N ASN A 570 -24.69 -13.27 18.30
CA ASN A 570 -24.21 -12.00 17.78
C ASN A 570 -22.97 -12.18 16.89
N TYR A 571 -22.08 -13.11 17.23
CA TYR A 571 -20.96 -13.48 16.37
C TYR A 571 -21.44 -14.06 15.03
N PHE A 572 -22.33 -15.05 15.04
CA PHE A 572 -22.87 -15.66 13.81
C PHE A 572 -23.71 -14.70 12.96
N LEU A 573 -24.34 -13.69 13.56
CA LEU A 573 -25.06 -12.65 12.81
C LEU A 573 -24.12 -11.57 12.24
N GLY A 574 -22.82 -11.60 12.55
CA GLY A 574 -21.84 -10.59 12.11
C GLY A 574 -21.91 -9.28 12.90
N ASN A 575 -22.51 -9.30 14.09
CA ASN A 575 -22.56 -8.15 15.00
C ASN A 575 -21.25 -7.96 15.77
N ILE A 576 -20.47 -9.03 15.97
CA ILE A 576 -19.21 -9.01 16.69
C ILE A 576 -18.04 -9.12 15.69
N LEU A 577 -17.08 -8.19 15.81
CA LEU A 577 -15.76 -8.27 15.20
C LEU A 577 -14.73 -8.40 16.31
N ILE A 578 -13.84 -9.38 16.22
CA ILE A 578 -12.78 -9.57 17.21
C ILE A 578 -11.45 -9.13 16.59
N ILE A 579 -10.70 -8.29 17.30
CA ILE A 579 -9.35 -7.88 16.90
C ILE A 579 -8.39 -8.36 17.99
N PHE A 580 -7.55 -9.34 17.66
CA PHE A 580 -6.44 -9.80 18.48
C PHE A 580 -5.17 -9.04 18.11
N ASP A 581 -4.72 -8.19 19.01
CA ASP A 581 -3.50 -7.40 18.91
C ASP A 581 -2.40 -8.03 19.78
N GLY A 582 -1.31 -8.49 19.15
CA GLY A 582 -0.11 -8.99 19.81
C GLY A 582 -0.07 -10.50 20.04
N ILE A 583 -0.67 -11.34 19.18
CA ILE A 583 -0.63 -12.80 19.40
C ILE A 583 0.80 -13.36 19.42
N ASP A 584 1.73 -12.69 18.74
CA ASP A 584 3.17 -12.98 18.77
C ASP A 584 3.74 -12.93 20.18
N GLU A 585 3.27 -12.00 21.02
CA GLU A 585 3.69 -11.91 22.41
C GLU A 585 3.21 -13.12 23.22
N VAL A 586 2.00 -13.62 22.95
CA VAL A 586 1.46 -14.86 23.53
C VAL A 586 2.31 -16.07 23.13
N ILE A 587 2.61 -16.21 21.84
CA ILE A 587 3.41 -17.33 21.32
C ILE A 587 4.83 -17.32 21.92
N SER A 588 5.46 -16.16 22.02
CA SER A 588 6.82 -16.03 22.55
C SER A 588 6.93 -16.34 24.05
N THR A 589 5.83 -16.19 24.79
CA THR A 589 5.82 -16.22 26.26
C THR A 589 5.24 -17.53 26.81
N ILE A 590 4.24 -18.11 26.15
CA ILE A 590 3.49 -19.26 26.65
C ILE A 590 3.96 -20.54 25.93
N PRO A 591 4.73 -21.42 26.59
CA PRO A 591 5.39 -22.55 25.92
C PRO A 591 4.43 -23.54 25.25
N ASN A 592 3.22 -23.69 25.79
CA ASN A 592 2.22 -24.65 25.31
C ASN A 592 1.22 -24.04 24.32
N PHE A 593 1.29 -22.74 24.04
CA PHE A 593 0.37 -22.10 23.10
C PHE A 593 0.80 -22.38 21.66
N ASN A 594 -0.11 -22.94 20.86
CA ASN A 594 0.16 -23.28 19.47
C ASN A 594 -0.74 -22.45 18.52
N LEU A 595 -0.11 -21.62 17.69
CA LEU A 595 -0.83 -20.76 16.74
C LEU A 595 -1.64 -21.57 15.71
N SER A 596 -1.11 -22.69 15.19
CA SER A 596 -1.85 -23.53 14.25
C SER A 596 -3.10 -24.15 14.89
N SER A 597 -3.00 -24.66 16.13
CA SER A 597 -4.14 -25.20 16.88
C SER A 597 -5.19 -24.13 17.16
N PHE A 598 -4.76 -22.91 17.50
CA PHE A 598 -5.67 -21.78 17.67
C PHE A 598 -6.41 -21.46 16.37
N LEU A 599 -5.69 -21.30 15.26
CA LEU A 599 -6.29 -20.98 13.95
C LEU A 599 -7.25 -22.09 13.47
N ILE A 600 -6.91 -23.36 13.67
CA ILE A 600 -7.78 -24.50 13.35
C ILE A 600 -9.07 -24.45 14.18
N ASN A 601 -9.00 -24.20 15.49
CA ASN A 601 -10.20 -24.14 16.33
C ASN A 601 -11.10 -22.94 15.97
N VAL A 602 -10.51 -21.80 15.64
CA VAL A 602 -11.25 -20.65 15.11
C VAL A 602 -11.88 -20.97 13.75
N ALA A 603 -11.18 -21.71 12.88
CA ALA A 603 -11.70 -22.13 11.57
C ALA A 603 -12.84 -23.14 11.69
N LYS A 604 -12.82 -24.08 12.66
CA LYS A 604 -13.92 -25.03 12.92
C LYS A 604 -15.26 -24.35 13.22
N ILE A 605 -15.26 -23.18 13.85
CA ILE A 605 -16.48 -22.40 14.12
C ILE A 605 -17.20 -22.04 12.81
N GLN A 606 -16.49 -22.06 11.68
CA GLN A 606 -17.05 -21.73 10.37
C GLN A 606 -18.02 -22.77 9.81
N GLU A 607 -17.97 -24.02 10.29
CA GLU A 607 -18.90 -25.08 9.90
C GLU A 607 -20.35 -24.73 10.29
N ASN A 608 -20.53 -23.92 11.33
CA ASN A 608 -21.79 -23.32 11.72
C ASN A 608 -21.89 -21.94 11.03
N ILE A 609 -22.69 -21.88 9.96
CA ILE A 609 -22.76 -20.73 9.06
C ILE A 609 -23.07 -19.44 9.84
N GLY A 610 -22.16 -18.46 9.81
CA GLY A 610 -22.31 -17.17 10.49
C GLY A 610 -21.30 -16.11 10.02
N LYS A 611 -21.61 -14.81 10.09
CA LYS A 611 -20.83 -13.70 9.51
C LYS A 611 -19.73 -13.11 10.41
N GLY A 612 -19.45 -13.72 11.56
CA GLY A 612 -18.45 -13.23 12.51
C GLY A 612 -17.05 -13.24 11.92
N LYS A 613 -16.26 -12.19 12.23
CA LYS A 613 -14.90 -12.02 11.70
C LYS A 613 -13.89 -11.80 12.80
N ILE A 614 -12.66 -12.23 12.52
CA ILE A 614 -11.52 -12.09 13.42
C ILE A 614 -10.34 -11.53 12.65
N ILE A 615 -9.71 -10.51 13.22
CA ILE A 615 -8.46 -9.95 12.75
C ILE A 615 -7.40 -10.28 13.78
N ILE A 616 -6.33 -10.92 13.36
CA ILE A 616 -5.19 -11.25 14.19
C ILE A 616 -3.99 -10.52 13.61
N ASN A 617 -3.26 -9.76 14.41
CA ASN A 617 -1.94 -9.30 13.97
C ASN A 617 -0.84 -10.18 14.55
N CYS A 618 0.20 -10.44 13.76
CA CYS A 618 1.29 -11.34 14.15
C CYS A 618 2.61 -10.94 13.44
N ARG A 619 3.74 -11.42 13.94
CA ARG A 619 5.04 -11.29 13.26
C ARG A 619 5.17 -12.32 12.13
N ASP A 620 5.86 -11.91 11.08
CA ASP A 620 6.15 -12.70 9.87
C ASP A 620 6.84 -14.02 10.16
N THR A 621 7.74 -14.06 11.15
CA THR A 621 8.40 -15.29 11.61
C THR A 621 7.40 -16.41 11.93
N TYR A 622 6.38 -16.13 12.75
CA TYR A 622 5.42 -17.14 13.19
C TYR A 622 4.43 -17.54 12.08
N ILE A 623 4.05 -16.59 11.23
CA ILE A 623 3.18 -16.88 10.08
C ILE A 623 3.92 -17.77 9.07
N TYR A 624 5.19 -17.47 8.78
CA TYR A 624 6.02 -18.29 7.90
C TYR A 624 6.09 -19.75 8.40
N GLU A 625 6.30 -19.97 9.70
CA GLU A 625 6.30 -21.31 10.31
C GLU A 625 4.98 -22.06 10.11
N VAL A 626 3.84 -21.39 10.33
CA VAL A 626 2.51 -21.98 10.18
C VAL A 626 2.24 -22.43 8.73
N PHE A 627 2.69 -21.67 7.73
CA PHE A 627 2.39 -21.96 6.32
C PHE A 627 3.43 -22.81 5.58
N GLN A 628 4.65 -23.00 6.12
CA GLN A 628 5.75 -23.76 5.48
C GLN A 628 5.99 -25.18 6.04
N GLN A 629 5.33 -25.58 7.14
CA GLN A 629 5.42 -26.95 7.64
C GLN A 629 4.85 -27.94 6.61
N LYS A 630 5.74 -28.64 5.89
CA LYS A 630 5.37 -29.72 4.96
C LYS A 630 5.20 -31.07 5.66
N ASN A 631 5.54 -31.21 6.94
CA ASN A 631 5.53 -32.48 7.66
C ASN A 631 4.89 -32.36 9.06
N GLU A 632 4.03 -33.35 9.37
CA GLU A 632 3.44 -33.71 10.66
C GLU A 632 2.08 -33.09 11.07
N LYS A 633 1.44 -33.76 12.04
CA LYS A 633 -0.01 -33.87 12.36
C LYS A 633 -0.85 -32.59 12.54
N ASN A 634 -0.25 -31.40 12.45
CA ASN A 634 -0.87 -30.10 12.74
C ASN A 634 -0.98 -29.17 11.50
N ASN A 635 -0.99 -29.74 10.30
CA ASN A 635 -1.14 -28.95 9.07
C ASN A 635 -2.58 -28.41 8.92
N LEU A 636 -2.69 -27.11 8.63
CA LEU A 636 -3.91 -26.48 8.15
C LEU A 636 -4.41 -27.25 6.91
N SER A 637 -5.62 -27.80 7.00
CA SER A 637 -6.28 -28.48 5.88
C SER A 637 -6.59 -27.49 4.75
N LYS A 638 -7.00 -27.99 3.58
CA LYS A 638 -7.42 -27.12 2.47
C LYS A 638 -8.59 -26.20 2.87
N ILE A 639 -9.50 -26.71 3.71
CA ILE A 639 -10.66 -25.96 4.23
C ILE A 639 -10.18 -24.86 5.18
N ASP A 640 -9.19 -25.14 6.03
CA ASP A 640 -8.62 -24.14 6.95
C ASP A 640 -7.84 -23.04 6.22
N LYS A 641 -7.28 -23.33 5.04
CA LYS A 641 -6.59 -22.32 4.22
C LYS A 641 -7.55 -21.39 3.47
N GLU A 642 -8.73 -21.87 3.10
CA GLU A 642 -9.78 -21.03 2.49
C GLU A 642 -10.44 -20.11 3.54
N ALA A 643 -10.38 -20.51 4.81
CA ALA A 643 -10.87 -19.78 5.98
C ALA A 643 -10.01 -18.58 6.42
N ILE A 644 -8.75 -18.49 5.96
CA ILE A 644 -7.73 -17.53 6.42
C ILE A 644 -7.20 -16.71 5.24
N GLU A 645 -7.14 -15.39 5.41
CA GLU A 645 -6.51 -14.48 4.46
C GLU A 645 -5.36 -13.72 5.14
N VAL A 646 -4.19 -13.66 4.50
CA VAL A 646 -3.02 -12.98 5.04
C VAL A 646 -2.82 -11.65 4.32
N PHE A 647 -2.57 -10.61 5.11
CA PHE A 647 -2.35 -9.25 4.66
C PHE A 647 -0.98 -8.78 5.13
N ASP A 648 -0.04 -8.58 4.20
CA ASP A 648 1.31 -8.16 4.50
C ASP A 648 1.39 -6.63 4.63
N LEU A 649 1.67 -6.17 5.85
CA LEU A 649 1.92 -4.76 6.17
C LEU A 649 3.38 -4.41 5.88
N LEU A 650 3.58 -3.54 4.90
CA LEU A 650 4.92 -3.16 4.43
C LEU A 650 5.47 -1.93 5.18
N PRO A 651 6.81 -1.77 5.24
CA PRO A 651 7.43 -0.53 5.69
C PRO A 651 7.05 0.65 4.79
N PHE A 652 7.30 1.87 5.27
CA PHE A 652 7.09 3.05 4.45
C PHE A 652 8.13 3.08 3.32
N ASN A 653 7.72 3.60 2.17
CA ASN A 653 8.64 4.06 1.13
C ASN A 653 9.06 5.52 1.42
N LYS A 654 9.92 6.09 0.58
CA LYS A 654 10.42 7.46 0.78
C LYS A 654 9.29 8.51 0.78
N GLU A 655 8.28 8.34 -0.05
CA GLU A 655 7.15 9.26 -0.15
C GLU A 655 6.28 9.25 1.12
N LEU A 656 5.94 8.07 1.65
CA LEU A 656 5.22 7.94 2.91
C LEU A 656 6.05 8.46 4.10
N ALA A 657 7.38 8.28 4.05
CA ALA A 657 8.28 8.84 5.04
C ALA A 657 8.30 10.38 5.01
N GLU A 658 8.35 10.98 3.82
CA GLU A 658 8.26 12.43 3.63
C GLU A 658 6.90 12.96 4.09
N ASN A 659 5.80 12.25 3.79
CA ASN A 659 4.46 12.60 4.26
C ASN A 659 4.38 12.56 5.80
N TYR A 660 4.92 11.51 6.43
CA TYR A 660 5.00 11.41 7.89
C TYR A 660 5.73 12.61 8.50
N PHE A 661 6.92 12.94 7.99
CA PHE A 661 7.69 14.10 8.48
C PHE A 661 7.01 15.43 8.17
N SER A 662 6.31 15.55 7.05
CA SER A 662 5.59 16.76 6.68
C SER A 662 4.40 17.05 7.59
N LYS A 663 3.69 16.02 8.07
CA LYS A 663 2.63 16.18 9.06
C LYS A 663 3.19 16.63 10.42
N HIS A 664 4.38 16.18 10.79
CA HIS A 664 4.97 16.48 12.09
C HIS A 664 5.87 17.72 12.14
N PHE A 665 6.48 18.13 11.02
CA PHE A 665 7.34 19.29 10.95
C PHE A 665 6.75 20.37 10.05
N GLY A 666 6.55 21.58 10.59
CA GLY A 666 6.10 22.73 9.79
C GLY A 666 7.18 23.36 8.89
N LYS A 667 8.46 22.98 9.02
CA LYS A 667 9.60 23.59 8.30
C LYS A 667 10.27 22.60 7.35
N LYS A 668 10.36 22.95 6.06
CA LYS A 668 11.01 22.14 5.01
C LYS A 668 12.46 21.74 5.33
N GLN A 669 13.19 22.58 6.07
CA GLN A 669 14.55 22.27 6.49
C GLN A 669 14.61 21.11 7.52
N LYS A 670 13.68 21.06 8.49
CA LYS A 670 13.59 19.94 9.45
C LYS A 670 13.23 18.64 8.72
N ILE A 671 12.31 18.70 7.75
CA ILE A 671 11.94 17.56 6.90
C ILE A 671 13.15 17.04 6.12
N ASN A 672 13.89 17.91 5.43
CA ASN A 672 15.09 17.52 4.69
C ASN A 672 16.16 16.93 5.60
N ASN A 673 16.37 17.50 6.79
CA ASN A 673 17.32 16.95 7.76
C ASN A 673 16.90 15.55 8.25
N ALA A 674 15.61 15.34 8.52
CA ALA A 674 15.07 14.03 8.90
C ALA A 674 15.22 13.00 7.78
N LEU A 675 14.91 13.37 6.53
CA LEU A 675 15.11 12.51 5.37
C LEU A 675 16.58 12.20 5.12
N ASN A 676 17.49 13.17 5.30
CA ASN A 676 18.93 12.94 5.16
C ASN A 676 19.43 11.97 6.22
N LEU A 677 19.03 12.15 7.48
CA LEU A 677 19.35 11.20 8.56
C LEU A 677 18.80 9.82 8.25
N LEU A 678 17.54 9.73 7.80
CA LEU A 678 16.90 8.47 7.41
C LEU A 678 17.65 7.77 6.25
N ASP A 679 18.06 8.51 5.22
CA ASP A 679 18.85 8.02 4.08
C ASP A 679 20.28 7.59 4.51
N GLU A 680 20.86 8.18 5.56
CA GLU A 680 22.13 7.73 6.16
C GLU A 680 22.00 6.37 6.87
N PHE A 681 20.84 6.08 7.46
CA PHE A 681 20.55 4.81 8.13
C PHE A 681 20.21 3.67 7.18
N VAL A 682 19.47 3.98 6.12
CA VAL A 682 18.98 3.00 5.17
C VAL A 682 19.74 3.16 3.87
N ILE A 683 20.99 2.68 3.86
CA ILE A 683 21.85 2.80 2.69
C ILE A 683 21.20 2.08 1.50
N LYS A 684 21.02 2.83 0.42
CA LYS A 684 20.48 2.39 -0.86
C LYS A 684 21.39 1.34 -1.49
N ASP A 685 20.86 0.17 -1.80
CA ASP A 685 21.23 -0.46 -3.06
C ASP A 685 20.77 0.49 -4.18
N ILE A 686 21.73 1.01 -4.94
CA ILE A 686 21.51 2.06 -5.97
C ILE A 686 20.52 1.60 -7.05
N ASN A 687 20.17 0.32 -7.09
CA ASN A 687 19.33 -0.29 -8.12
C ASN A 687 17.82 -0.23 -7.86
N ASN A 688 17.33 0.01 -6.64
CA ASN A 688 15.88 -0.03 -6.34
C ASN A 688 15.40 1.14 -5.46
N ALA A 689 15.12 2.30 -6.08
CA ALA A 689 14.61 3.50 -5.40
C ALA A 689 13.17 3.38 -4.83
N SER A 690 12.48 2.26 -5.06
CA SER A 690 11.07 2.02 -4.70
C SER A 690 10.86 1.13 -3.46
N GLU A 691 11.92 0.71 -2.76
CA GLU A 691 11.77 -0.30 -1.72
C GLU A 691 11.12 0.25 -0.44
N TYR A 692 10.12 -0.50 0.04
CA TYR A 692 9.46 -0.32 1.32
C TYR A 692 10.42 -0.70 2.45
N ILE A 693 11.27 0.23 2.86
CA ILE A 693 12.42 -0.06 3.76
C ILE A 693 12.44 0.79 5.02
N TYR A 694 11.52 1.73 5.21
CA TYR A 694 11.51 2.64 6.35
C TYR A 694 10.42 2.23 7.37
N PRO A 695 10.73 1.49 8.45
CA PRO A 695 9.73 1.09 9.43
C PRO A 695 9.26 2.31 10.24
N PRO A 696 7.95 2.53 10.43
CA PRO A 696 7.40 3.69 11.16
C PRO A 696 8.06 4.01 12.51
N PHE A 697 8.47 2.99 13.27
CA PHE A 697 9.21 3.18 14.50
C PHE A 697 10.53 3.95 14.33
N ILE A 698 11.28 3.69 13.25
CA ILE A 698 12.53 4.40 12.96
C ILE A 698 12.24 5.86 12.63
N LEU A 699 11.16 6.14 11.89
CA LEU A 699 10.73 7.52 11.63
C LEU A 699 10.40 8.27 12.93
N GLU A 700 9.77 7.60 13.90
CA GLU A 700 9.48 8.21 15.20
C GLU A 700 10.77 8.56 15.97
N ILE A 701 11.80 7.70 15.91
CA ILE A 701 13.09 7.98 16.55
C ILE A 701 13.80 9.14 15.85
N VAL A 702 13.86 9.14 14.52
CA VAL A 702 14.46 10.23 13.73
C VAL A 702 13.72 11.54 13.98
N LYS A 703 12.38 11.51 14.08
CA LYS A 703 11.57 12.67 14.44
C LYS A 703 12.04 13.25 15.78
N LYS A 704 12.13 12.44 16.83
CA LYS A 704 12.58 12.87 18.17
C LYS A 704 13.97 13.48 18.14
N PHE A 705 14.88 12.91 17.33
CA PHE A 705 16.26 13.41 17.21
C PHE A 705 16.34 14.79 16.52
N VAL A 706 15.56 14.99 15.45
CA VAL A 706 15.55 16.25 14.69
C VAL A 706 14.84 17.36 15.44
N ASP A 707 13.80 17.04 16.21
CA ASP A 707 12.94 18.09 16.76
C ASP A 707 13.67 18.93 17.81
N LYS A 708 14.62 18.37 18.58
CA LYS A 708 15.40 18.99 19.69
C LYS A 708 14.60 19.78 20.75
N GLU A 709 13.32 20.04 20.51
CA GLU A 709 12.36 20.84 21.29
C GLU A 709 11.38 19.97 22.09
N PHE A 710 11.48 18.63 21.99
CA PHE A 710 10.74 17.73 22.88
C PHE A 710 11.39 17.75 24.27
N ASP A 711 10.87 18.64 25.10
CA ASP A 711 10.96 18.72 26.56
C ASP A 711 12.22 18.11 27.21
N GLU A 712 13.10 19.01 27.68
CA GLU A 712 14.11 18.70 28.72
C GLU A 712 13.49 18.13 30.01
N SER A 713 12.15 18.11 30.13
CA SER A 713 11.41 17.53 31.24
C SER A 713 11.12 16.02 31.12
N ILE A 714 11.40 15.36 29.99
CA ILE A 714 11.42 13.89 29.90
C ILE A 714 12.88 13.40 29.98
N LYS A 715 13.51 13.61 31.13
CA LYS A 715 14.73 12.92 31.56
C LYS A 715 14.46 11.48 32.05
N ASP A 716 13.43 10.82 31.54
CA ASP A 716 12.97 9.55 32.13
C ASP A 716 13.49 8.27 31.45
N PHE A 717 14.58 8.36 30.68
CA PHE A 717 15.42 7.19 30.40
C PHE A 717 16.89 7.60 30.37
N THR A 718 17.64 7.28 31.43
CA THR A 718 19.11 7.38 31.38
C THR A 718 19.62 6.35 30.38
N PHE A 719 20.05 6.81 29.20
CA PHE A 719 20.77 5.98 28.24
C PHE A 719 21.94 5.31 28.96
N CYS A 720 21.87 3.98 29.14
CA CYS A 720 22.84 3.22 29.91
C CYS A 720 23.37 2.07 29.06
N SER A 721 24.53 2.27 28.46
CA SER A 721 25.23 1.25 27.68
C SER A 721 26.74 1.42 27.84
N SER A 722 27.46 0.30 28.00
CA SER A 722 28.92 0.30 28.02
C SER A 722 29.50 0.29 26.59
N ILE A 723 28.70 -0.13 25.60
CA ILE A 723 29.11 -0.35 24.21
C ILE A 723 28.69 0.83 23.31
N LEU A 724 27.45 1.31 23.47
CA LEU A 724 26.83 2.34 22.64
C LEU A 724 27.07 3.75 23.22
N ILE A 725 27.03 4.78 22.38
CA ILE A 725 27.18 6.20 22.75
C ILE A 725 25.89 6.96 22.46
N GLU A 726 25.38 7.71 23.42
CA GLU A 726 24.10 8.44 23.30
C GLU A 726 24.09 9.50 22.18
N SER A 727 25.22 10.19 21.99
CA SER A 727 25.39 11.24 20.99
C SER A 727 25.50 10.72 19.55
N ASP A 728 25.78 9.42 19.37
CA ASP A 728 25.73 8.77 18.07
C ASP A 728 24.30 8.32 17.74
N VAL A 729 23.81 8.73 16.57
CA VAL A 729 22.40 8.54 16.20
C VAL A 729 22.10 7.06 15.94
N THR A 730 23.05 6.32 15.35
CA THR A 730 22.94 4.87 15.08
C THR A 730 22.85 4.07 16.37
N ASP A 731 23.69 4.43 17.35
CA ASP A 731 23.67 3.87 18.69
C ASP A 731 22.37 4.19 19.42
N ASN A 732 21.87 5.42 19.32
CA ASN A 732 20.60 5.81 19.92
C ASN A 732 19.41 5.00 19.37
N ILE A 733 19.35 4.84 18.04
CA ILE A 733 18.35 4.00 17.37
C ILE A 733 18.49 2.55 17.82
N SER A 734 19.72 2.04 17.87
CA SER A 734 19.97 0.65 18.25
C SER A 734 19.59 0.37 19.69
N TYR A 735 19.98 1.26 20.60
CA TYR A 735 19.61 1.22 22.01
C TYR A 735 18.10 1.22 22.19
N LYS A 736 17.39 2.18 21.57
CA LYS A 736 15.93 2.26 21.65
C LYS A 736 15.23 1.06 21.05
N THR A 737 15.81 0.44 20.02
CA THR A 737 15.27 -0.79 19.42
C THR A 737 15.37 -1.97 20.39
N CYS A 738 16.54 -2.20 20.99
CA CYS A 738 16.74 -3.26 21.97
C CYS A 738 15.94 -3.02 23.25
N TYR A 739 15.93 -1.78 23.77
CA TYR A 739 15.18 -1.41 24.97
C TYR A 739 13.68 -1.61 24.78
N ARG A 740 13.15 -1.27 23.61
CA ARG A 740 11.73 -1.51 23.27
C ARG A 740 11.37 -3.00 23.34
N GLU A 741 12.25 -3.90 22.90
CA GLU A 741 11.97 -5.33 23.00
C GLU A 741 11.93 -5.81 24.45
N ILE A 742 12.76 -5.23 25.33
CA ILE A 742 12.67 -5.43 26.78
C ILE A 742 11.30 -4.95 27.25
N SER A 743 10.95 -3.67 27.06
CA SER A 743 9.68 -3.12 27.59
C SER A 743 8.43 -3.86 27.08
N LYS A 744 8.47 -4.43 25.88
CA LYS A 744 7.37 -5.23 25.31
C LYS A 744 7.24 -6.62 25.94
N LYS A 745 8.32 -7.19 26.43
CA LYS A 745 8.41 -8.60 26.84
C LYS A 745 8.87 -8.79 28.30
N GLU A 746 9.21 -7.72 29.02
CA GLU A 746 9.74 -7.72 30.38
C GLU A 746 8.71 -8.23 31.39
N THR A 747 7.44 -7.80 31.26
CA THR A 747 6.33 -8.34 32.07
C THR A 747 6.10 -9.83 31.87
N ASN A 748 6.76 -10.41 30.87
CA ASN A 748 6.59 -11.75 30.36
C ASN A 748 7.89 -12.58 30.47
N GLY A 749 8.89 -12.06 31.19
CA GLY A 749 10.14 -12.76 31.50
C GLY A 749 11.29 -12.52 30.53
N PHE A 750 11.15 -11.70 29.48
CA PHE A 750 12.30 -11.33 28.65
C PHE A 750 12.91 -10.00 29.16
N ASP A 751 13.99 -10.14 29.90
CA ASP A 751 14.72 -9.09 30.60
C ASP A 751 16.18 -8.99 30.13
N LEU A 752 16.48 -9.48 28.92
CA LEU A 752 17.83 -9.46 28.37
C LEU A 752 18.30 -8.01 28.14
N GLU A 753 19.28 -7.57 28.92
CA GLU A 753 19.82 -6.22 28.87
C GLU A 753 20.25 -5.79 27.45
N VAL A 754 20.16 -4.49 27.16
CA VAL A 754 20.52 -3.93 25.84
C VAL A 754 21.93 -4.33 25.43
N ASP A 755 22.92 -4.20 26.32
CA ASP A 755 24.30 -4.57 26.01
C ASP A 755 24.45 -6.06 25.66
N LYS A 756 23.66 -6.95 26.28
CA LYS A 756 23.65 -8.37 25.96
C LYS A 756 23.00 -8.68 24.62
N GLN A 757 21.94 -7.96 24.26
CA GLN A 757 21.38 -8.04 22.91
C GLN A 757 22.38 -7.55 21.86
N ILE A 758 23.09 -6.46 22.12
CA ILE A 758 24.14 -5.94 21.22
C ILE A 758 25.31 -6.92 21.13
N GLU A 759 25.76 -7.50 22.24
CA GLU A 759 26.80 -8.55 22.23
C GLU A 759 26.38 -9.76 21.38
N PHE A 760 25.12 -10.19 21.48
CA PHE A 760 24.58 -11.25 20.64
C PHE A 760 24.67 -10.87 19.14
N MET A 761 24.27 -9.65 18.77
CA MET A 761 24.33 -9.18 17.38
C MET A 761 25.76 -9.02 16.85
N ILE A 762 26.70 -8.63 17.72
CA ILE A 762 28.13 -8.60 17.42
C ILE A 762 28.64 -10.01 17.12
N SER A 763 28.37 -10.98 17.99
CA SER A 763 28.78 -12.37 17.78
C SER A 763 28.13 -12.98 16.53
N LEU A 764 26.85 -12.71 16.27
CA LEU A 764 26.17 -13.10 15.04
C LEU A 764 26.88 -12.58 13.77
N SER A 765 27.29 -11.31 13.78
CA SER A 765 27.93 -10.64 12.64
C SER A 765 29.34 -11.16 12.37
N ILE A 766 30.09 -11.49 13.43
CA ILE A 766 31.50 -11.90 13.34
C ILE A 766 31.64 -13.42 13.20
N GLU A 767 30.98 -14.20 14.05
CA GLU A 767 31.15 -15.65 14.15
C GLU A 767 30.33 -16.39 13.08
N LYS A 768 29.17 -15.84 12.70
CA LYS A 768 28.21 -16.49 11.80
C LYS A 768 27.91 -15.71 10.51
N ARG A 769 28.68 -14.65 10.22
CA ARG A 769 28.54 -13.81 9.00
C ARG A 769 27.14 -13.21 8.83
N GLY A 770 26.45 -12.90 9.92
CA GLY A 770 25.17 -12.20 9.90
C GLY A 770 23.94 -13.09 9.68
N TYR A 771 24.05 -14.42 9.78
CA TYR A 771 22.89 -15.31 9.81
C TYR A 771 23.07 -16.47 10.79
N ILE A 772 21.98 -17.05 11.29
CA ILE A 772 22.01 -18.14 12.28
C ILE A 772 20.82 -19.09 12.10
N VAL A 773 20.99 -20.37 12.43
CA VAL A 773 19.88 -21.34 12.51
C VAL A 773 19.34 -21.45 13.94
N ASP A 774 18.09 -21.88 14.08
CA ASP A 774 17.34 -21.84 15.34
C ASP A 774 18.04 -22.48 16.56
N ASN A 775 18.70 -23.63 16.36
CA ASN A 775 19.40 -24.37 17.40
C ASN A 775 20.73 -23.71 17.86
N GLU A 776 21.26 -22.77 17.09
CA GLU A 776 22.54 -22.10 17.40
C GLU A 776 22.37 -20.85 18.27
N PHE A 777 21.15 -20.36 18.51
CA PHE A 777 20.92 -19.17 19.36
C PHE A 777 21.50 -19.35 20.76
N ALA A 778 21.25 -20.52 21.37
CA ALA A 778 21.77 -20.84 22.69
C ALA A 778 23.31 -20.89 22.72
N ASP A 779 23.95 -21.28 21.61
CA ASP A 779 25.41 -21.34 21.53
C ASP A 779 26.02 -19.93 21.53
N ILE A 780 25.44 -18.98 20.78
CA ILE A 780 25.89 -17.58 20.82
C ILE A 780 25.66 -16.98 22.22
N LEU A 781 24.51 -17.23 22.83
CA LEU A 781 24.21 -16.75 24.19
C LEU A 781 25.23 -17.26 25.22
N ARG A 782 25.66 -18.53 25.12
CA ARG A 782 26.76 -19.08 25.94
C ARG A 782 28.09 -18.38 25.66
N ASN A 783 28.41 -18.10 24.39
CA ASN A 783 29.65 -17.42 24.00
C ASN A 783 29.77 -15.98 24.58
N ILE A 784 28.65 -15.31 24.83
CA ILE A 784 28.59 -14.00 25.49
C ILE A 784 28.47 -14.09 27.02
N LYS A 785 28.78 -15.27 27.58
CA LYS A 785 28.80 -15.61 29.02
C LYS A 785 27.43 -15.57 29.71
N LEU A 786 26.35 -15.80 28.96
CA LEU A 786 25.03 -16.05 29.54
C LEU A 786 24.91 -17.55 29.85
N ILE A 787 24.43 -17.89 31.04
CA ILE A 787 24.38 -19.28 31.53
C ILE A 787 22.94 -19.70 31.86
N ASP A 788 22.16 -18.78 32.43
CA ASP A 788 20.78 -19.05 32.85
C ASP A 788 19.77 -18.65 31.77
N ARG A 789 18.61 -19.33 31.77
CA ARG A 789 17.43 -18.99 30.93
C ARG A 789 17.71 -18.91 29.43
N LEU A 790 18.71 -19.64 28.95
CA LEU A 790 19.16 -19.61 27.54
C LEU A 790 18.03 -19.88 26.54
N ASN A 791 17.16 -20.84 26.83
CA ASN A 791 16.05 -21.20 25.95
C ASN A 791 15.02 -20.06 25.87
N ASP A 792 14.67 -19.44 27.01
CA ASP A 792 13.75 -18.30 27.06
C ASP A 792 14.28 -17.13 26.22
N TYR A 793 15.56 -16.78 26.39
CA TYR A 793 16.19 -15.71 25.63
C TYR A 793 16.34 -16.06 24.15
N ALA A 794 16.67 -17.31 23.82
CA ALA A 794 16.73 -17.75 22.43
C ALA A 794 15.37 -17.57 21.74
N ILE A 795 14.28 -18.00 22.39
CA ILE A 795 12.90 -17.81 21.87
C ILE A 795 12.59 -16.32 21.71
N GLY A 796 12.87 -15.51 22.73
CA GLY A 796 12.60 -14.06 22.70
C GLY A 796 13.44 -13.24 21.72
N LEU A 797 14.56 -13.78 21.24
CA LEU A 797 15.42 -13.16 20.23
C LEU A 797 15.04 -13.53 18.78
N ARG A 798 14.31 -14.62 18.53
CA ARG A 798 13.94 -15.08 17.17
C ARG A 798 13.24 -14.01 16.36
N ASP A 799 12.36 -13.27 17.02
CA ASP A 799 11.53 -12.24 16.42
C ASP A 799 12.14 -10.84 16.59
N HIS A 800 13.39 -10.71 17.06
CA HIS A 800 14.05 -9.43 17.30
C HIS A 800 14.03 -8.53 16.03
N PRO A 801 13.76 -7.21 16.13
CA PRO A 801 13.60 -6.32 14.97
C PRO A 801 14.78 -6.25 13.98
N PHE A 802 15.98 -6.63 14.43
CA PHE A 802 17.19 -6.75 13.61
C PHE A 802 17.30 -8.05 12.82
N LEU A 803 16.44 -9.03 13.09
CA LEU A 803 16.46 -10.34 12.44
C LEU A 803 15.25 -10.50 11.52
N ILE A 804 15.43 -11.31 10.47
CA ILE A 804 14.37 -11.77 9.57
C ILE A 804 14.58 -13.24 9.24
N LEU A 805 13.51 -14.04 9.31
CA LEU A 805 13.55 -15.44 8.93
C LEU A 805 13.45 -15.58 7.40
N LYS A 806 14.49 -16.13 6.77
CA LYS A 806 14.52 -16.47 5.34
C LYS A 806 15.13 -17.86 5.17
N GLU A 807 14.50 -18.73 4.37
CA GLU A 807 15.04 -20.08 4.08
C GLU A 807 15.42 -20.89 5.34
N ASN A 808 14.60 -20.82 6.39
CA ASN A 808 14.84 -21.45 7.71
C ASN A 808 16.11 -20.96 8.44
N LYS A 809 16.61 -19.77 8.11
CA LYS A 809 17.71 -19.10 8.80
C LYS A 809 17.30 -17.68 9.19
N TYR A 810 17.76 -17.23 10.35
CA TYR A 810 17.56 -15.85 10.81
C TYR A 810 18.73 -15.01 10.30
N HIS A 811 18.43 -14.05 9.42
CA HIS A 811 19.41 -13.12 8.85
C HIS A 811 19.31 -11.77 9.52
N LEU A 812 20.43 -11.04 9.61
CA LEU A 812 20.38 -9.60 9.83
C LEU A 812 19.54 -8.96 8.74
N ARG A 813 18.54 -8.20 9.18
CA ARG A 813 17.49 -7.69 8.32
C ARG A 813 17.97 -6.70 7.27
N PHE A 814 18.94 -5.88 7.65
CA PHE A 814 19.53 -4.86 6.78
C PHE A 814 21.02 -5.11 6.63
N ASP A 815 21.54 -5.01 5.41
CA ASP A 815 22.95 -5.32 5.12
C ASP A 815 23.92 -4.42 5.88
N PHE A 816 23.51 -3.16 6.14
CA PHE A 816 24.31 -2.23 6.91
C PHE A 816 24.51 -2.68 8.37
N LEU A 817 23.57 -3.42 8.96
CA LEU A 817 23.65 -3.87 10.36
C LEU A 817 24.87 -4.76 10.59
N ASN A 818 25.23 -5.60 9.61
CA ASN A 818 26.39 -6.47 9.71
C ASN A 818 27.68 -5.65 9.86
N SER A 819 27.85 -4.60 9.03
CA SER A 819 29.00 -3.69 9.11
C SER A 819 28.97 -2.84 10.39
N TYR A 820 27.79 -2.41 10.82
CA TYR A 820 27.60 -1.64 12.04
C TYR A 820 27.96 -2.44 13.30
N PHE A 821 27.44 -3.66 13.48
CA PHE A 821 27.78 -4.49 14.64
C PHE A 821 29.26 -4.91 14.65
N LYS A 822 29.85 -5.18 13.47
CA LYS A 822 31.32 -5.36 13.35
C LYS A 822 32.08 -4.12 13.85
N SER A 823 31.62 -2.91 13.52
CA SER A 823 32.23 -1.67 14.02
C SER A 823 32.15 -1.55 15.54
N LEU A 824 31.03 -1.95 16.16
CA LEU A 824 30.88 -1.95 17.62
C LEU A 824 31.84 -2.91 18.32
N ALA A 825 32.19 -4.03 17.68
CA ALA A 825 33.19 -4.95 18.22
C ALA A 825 34.58 -4.31 18.33
N ILE A 826 34.99 -3.58 17.29
CA ILE A 826 36.25 -2.83 17.28
C ILE A 826 36.19 -1.66 18.25
N PHE A 827 35.08 -0.92 18.28
CA PHE A 827 34.90 0.19 19.22
C PHE A 827 34.97 -0.29 20.68
N LYS A 828 34.34 -1.42 21.00
CA LYS A 828 34.44 -2.07 22.32
C LYS A 828 35.87 -2.49 22.65
N LEU A 829 36.62 -3.00 21.66
CA LEU A 829 38.03 -3.36 21.83
C LEU A 829 38.88 -2.13 22.21
N ILE A 830 38.66 -1.00 21.55
CA ILE A 830 39.33 0.28 21.85
C ILE A 830 38.98 0.76 23.25
N LYS A 831 37.69 0.74 23.63
CA LYS A 831 37.20 1.34 24.88
C LYS A 831 37.52 0.52 26.13
N GLN A 832 37.42 -0.81 26.08
CA GLN A 832 37.44 -1.66 27.29
C GLN A 832 38.80 -2.33 27.58
N ASN A 833 39.81 -2.13 26.72
CA ASN A 833 41.13 -2.80 26.81
C ASN A 833 41.04 -4.32 27.15
N ALA A 834 40.02 -5.00 26.62
CA ALA A 834 39.76 -6.42 26.86
C ALA A 834 40.72 -7.31 26.05
N LYS A 835 40.83 -8.61 26.40
CA LYS A 835 41.64 -9.58 25.64
C LYS A 835 41.21 -9.59 24.16
N ILE A 836 42.18 -9.52 23.25
CA ILE A 836 41.89 -9.51 21.82
C ILE A 836 41.45 -10.92 21.40
N LYS A 837 40.19 -11.05 20.94
CA LYS A 837 39.71 -12.30 20.35
C LYS A 837 40.23 -12.40 18.91
N GLU A 838 40.65 -13.59 18.47
CA GLU A 838 41.23 -13.80 17.13
C GLU A 838 40.33 -13.28 15.99
N HIS A 839 39.02 -13.55 16.04
CA HIS A 839 38.09 -13.06 15.03
C HIS A 839 37.97 -11.53 14.99
N VAL A 840 38.09 -10.86 16.14
CA VAL A 840 38.05 -9.39 16.24
C VAL A 840 39.37 -8.79 15.75
N PHE A 841 40.49 -9.45 16.02
CA PHE A 841 41.80 -9.06 15.46
C PHE A 841 41.81 -9.15 13.94
N LYS A 842 41.33 -10.27 13.37
CA LYS A 842 41.22 -10.44 11.91
C LYS A 842 40.30 -9.39 11.28
N LEU A 843 39.21 -9.03 11.95
CA LEU A 843 38.32 -7.94 11.54
C LEU A 843 39.06 -6.60 11.50
N LEU A 844 39.87 -6.29 12.52
CA LEU A 844 40.68 -5.06 12.56
C LEU A 844 41.74 -5.03 11.46
N ALA A 845 42.42 -6.16 11.22
CA ALA A 845 43.51 -6.25 10.25
C ALA A 845 43.03 -6.19 8.79
N ASN A 846 41.92 -6.86 8.47
CA ASN A 846 41.55 -7.13 7.07
C ASN A 846 40.28 -6.40 6.58
N ASP A 847 39.34 -6.08 7.47
CA ASP A 847 38.03 -5.51 7.10
C ASP A 847 37.91 -4.00 7.45
N CYS A 848 38.79 -3.48 8.32
CA CYS A 848 38.80 -2.07 8.77
C CYS A 848 39.69 -1.16 7.89
N ASN A 849 39.76 -1.43 6.60
CA ASN A 849 40.59 -0.67 5.67
C ASN A 849 40.08 0.78 5.48
N TYR A 850 40.88 1.60 4.82
CA TYR A 850 40.53 3.00 4.51
C TYR A 850 39.17 3.10 3.82
N ASN A 851 38.31 4.02 4.27
CA ASN A 851 36.96 4.25 3.74
C ASN A 851 35.99 3.05 3.75
N SER A 852 36.32 1.92 4.41
CA SER A 852 35.38 0.81 4.56
C SER A 852 34.16 1.23 5.37
N GLN A 853 33.02 0.52 5.20
CA GLN A 853 31.80 0.86 5.92
C GLN A 853 31.96 0.74 7.44
N ILE A 854 32.75 -0.22 7.90
CA ILE A 854 33.09 -0.42 9.31
C ILE A 854 33.87 0.79 9.84
N THR A 855 34.88 1.22 9.08
CA THR A 855 35.72 2.39 9.40
C THR A 855 34.89 3.67 9.50
N LYS A 856 33.93 3.87 8.59
CA LYS A 856 33.03 5.05 8.63
C LYS A 856 32.19 5.11 9.92
N TYR A 857 31.63 3.98 10.37
CA TYR A 857 30.89 3.92 11.64
C TYR A 857 31.79 4.20 12.85
N LEU A 858 33.04 3.71 12.84
CA LEU A 858 34.01 4.01 13.89
C LEU A 858 34.36 5.51 13.94
N ILE A 859 34.66 6.10 12.78
CA ILE A 859 34.98 7.53 12.67
C ILE A 859 33.81 8.38 13.17
N GLN A 860 32.56 8.02 12.83
CA GLN A 860 31.38 8.76 13.28
C GLN A 860 31.28 8.87 14.81
N LYS A 861 31.75 7.86 15.53
CA LYS A 861 31.78 7.81 16.99
C LYS A 861 32.95 8.61 17.56
N ILE A 862 34.15 8.40 17.02
CA ILE A 862 35.40 8.96 17.53
C ILE A 862 35.51 10.46 17.21
N LYS A 863 35.01 10.90 16.05
CA LYS A 863 35.08 12.31 15.60
C LYS A 863 34.43 13.33 16.55
N ILE A 864 33.57 12.86 17.47
CA ILE A 864 32.91 13.71 18.46
C ILE A 864 33.95 14.29 19.42
N ASN A 865 34.91 13.48 19.86
CA ASN A 865 36.04 13.92 20.67
C ASN A 865 37.30 13.05 20.45
N PRO A 866 38.04 13.22 19.34
CA PRO A 866 39.16 12.35 18.98
C PRO A 866 40.28 12.28 20.04
N ASP A 867 40.54 13.40 20.71
CA ASP A 867 41.62 13.54 21.70
C ASP A 867 41.42 12.59 22.90
N GLU A 868 40.18 12.32 23.31
CA GLU A 868 39.88 11.40 24.41
C GLU A 868 40.27 9.94 24.11
N TYR A 869 40.34 9.58 22.83
CA TYR A 869 40.64 8.21 22.41
C TYR A 869 42.13 7.97 22.15
N VAL A 870 42.96 9.01 22.05
CA VAL A 870 44.39 8.89 21.72
C VAL A 870 45.11 7.90 22.65
N GLU A 871 44.88 8.02 23.96
CA GLU A 871 45.52 7.14 24.95
C GLU A 871 45.02 5.69 24.86
N LEU A 872 43.73 5.49 24.55
CA LEU A 872 43.16 4.15 24.35
C LEU A 872 43.74 3.48 23.10
N PHE A 873 43.95 4.23 22.03
CA PHE A 873 44.59 3.74 20.80
C PHE A 873 46.04 3.32 21.07
N LYS A 874 46.82 4.11 21.82
CA LYS A 874 48.18 3.74 22.23
C LYS A 874 48.22 2.41 22.98
N GLN A 875 47.36 2.28 24.00
CA GLN A 875 47.30 1.05 24.81
C GLN A 875 46.95 -0.18 23.96
N LEU A 876 46.03 -0.02 22.99
CA LEU A 876 45.68 -1.10 22.08
C LEU A 876 46.83 -1.45 21.12
N ILE A 877 47.55 -0.45 20.60
CA ILE A 877 48.74 -0.68 19.74
C ILE A 877 49.83 -1.42 20.52
N GLU A 878 50.17 -0.96 21.74
CA GLU A 878 51.15 -1.64 22.61
C GLU A 878 50.75 -3.10 22.88
N LYS A 879 49.46 -3.36 23.06
CA LYS A 879 48.91 -4.71 23.26
C LYS A 879 49.03 -5.58 22.02
N ILE A 880 48.67 -5.06 20.83
CA ILE A 880 48.78 -5.80 19.56
C ILE A 880 50.24 -6.23 19.31
N HIS A 881 51.22 -5.41 19.69
CA HIS A 881 52.63 -5.79 19.61
C HIS A 881 53.00 -6.98 20.50
N GLN A 882 52.35 -7.15 21.65
CA GLN A 882 52.63 -8.21 22.63
C GLN A 882 51.92 -9.54 22.32
N GLU A 883 50.82 -9.52 21.57
CA GLU A 883 50.05 -10.73 21.23
C GLU A 883 50.80 -11.63 20.23
N ASP A 884 50.49 -12.92 20.18
CA ASP A 884 51.13 -13.88 19.25
C ASP A 884 50.32 -14.04 17.95
N TYR A 885 50.29 -12.96 17.15
CA TYR A 885 49.66 -12.93 15.82
C TYR A 885 50.69 -12.79 14.69
N PRO A 886 50.35 -13.21 13.44
CA PRO A 886 51.22 -13.01 12.29
C PRO A 886 51.67 -11.56 12.13
N GLN A 887 52.96 -11.34 11.89
CA GLN A 887 53.55 -10.00 11.87
C GLN A 887 52.88 -9.07 10.84
N GLU A 888 52.56 -9.59 9.65
CA GLU A 888 51.87 -8.81 8.61
C GLU A 888 50.46 -8.36 9.05
N GLU A 889 49.69 -9.23 9.71
CA GLU A 889 48.36 -8.88 10.21
C GLU A 889 48.43 -7.85 11.34
N LYS A 890 49.46 -7.93 12.21
CA LYS A 890 49.71 -6.92 13.25
C LYS A 890 49.98 -5.55 12.64
N GLN A 891 50.83 -5.51 11.62
CA GLN A 891 51.17 -4.27 10.92
C GLN A 891 49.94 -3.66 10.25
N LYS A 892 49.11 -4.47 9.58
CA LYS A 892 47.84 -4.00 8.99
C LYS A 892 46.85 -3.49 10.04
N ALA A 893 46.69 -4.20 11.15
CA ALA A 893 45.82 -3.78 12.24
C ALA A 893 46.25 -2.41 12.83
N ILE A 894 47.55 -2.21 13.05
CA ILE A 894 48.10 -0.95 13.58
C ILE A 894 47.96 0.17 12.54
N CYS A 895 48.20 -0.10 11.26
CA CYS A 895 47.93 0.84 10.16
C CYS A 895 46.46 1.28 10.16
N ASN A 896 45.52 0.33 10.26
CA ASN A 896 44.09 0.64 10.29
C ASN A 896 43.70 1.48 11.52
N LEU A 897 44.28 1.23 12.70
CA LEU A 897 44.08 2.07 13.88
C LEU A 897 44.56 3.51 13.67
N PHE A 898 45.74 3.69 13.08
CA PHE A 898 46.23 5.02 12.72
C PHE A 898 45.27 5.73 11.76
N LEU A 899 44.82 5.04 10.70
CA LEU A 899 43.91 5.61 9.71
C LEU A 899 42.53 5.95 10.29
N ILE A 900 42.00 5.14 11.21
CA ILE A 900 40.72 5.43 11.89
C ILE A 900 40.83 6.71 12.72
N LEU A 901 41.89 6.83 13.54
CA LEU A 901 42.08 8.02 14.35
C LEU A 901 42.34 9.25 13.48
N GLN A 902 43.20 9.12 12.47
CA GLN A 902 43.52 10.18 11.52
C GLN A 902 42.27 10.75 10.84
N GLN A 903 41.41 9.89 10.30
CA GLN A 903 40.16 10.32 9.64
C GLN A 903 39.12 10.90 10.60
N SER A 904 39.31 10.75 11.92
CA SER A 904 38.41 11.30 12.93
C SER A 904 38.67 12.78 13.23
N TYR A 905 39.84 13.32 12.82
CA TYR A 905 40.13 14.75 12.92
C TYR A 905 39.53 15.53 11.73
N LYS A 906 39.09 16.77 11.98
CA LYS A 906 38.42 17.62 10.98
C LYS A 906 39.36 18.08 9.85
N ASP A 907 40.63 18.28 10.15
CA ASP A 907 41.62 18.85 9.24
C ASP A 907 42.65 17.79 8.83
N ASN A 908 42.61 17.36 7.56
CA ASN A 908 43.61 16.45 6.98
C ASN A 908 44.80 17.24 6.42
N THR A 909 45.51 17.97 7.29
CA THR A 909 46.73 18.69 6.91
C THR A 909 47.98 17.88 7.23
N PRO A 910 49.10 18.07 6.51
CA PRO A 910 50.35 17.39 6.82
C PRO A 910 50.82 17.57 8.27
N GLU A 911 50.60 18.75 8.85
CA GLU A 911 50.95 19.06 10.24
C GLU A 911 50.04 18.35 11.24
N THR A 912 48.72 18.31 11.00
CA THR A 912 47.79 17.54 11.84
C THR A 912 48.14 16.05 11.81
N ASN A 913 48.42 15.50 10.63
CA ASN A 913 48.79 14.10 10.47
C ASN A 913 50.12 13.76 11.19
N LYS A 914 51.09 14.68 11.15
CA LYS A 914 52.33 14.57 11.94
C LYS A 914 52.05 14.56 13.43
N ASN A 915 51.18 15.44 13.92
CA ASN A 915 50.85 15.48 15.35
C ASN A 915 50.19 14.18 15.82
N ILE A 916 49.29 13.60 15.04
CA ILE A 916 48.65 12.31 15.34
C ILE A 916 49.68 11.17 15.33
N LEU A 917 50.56 11.15 14.33
CA LEU A 917 51.66 10.20 14.24
C LEU A 917 52.57 10.27 15.48
N LYS A 918 53.01 11.48 15.86
CA LYS A 918 53.81 11.70 17.05
C LYS A 918 53.07 11.27 18.31
N GLN A 919 51.80 11.65 18.44
CA GLN A 919 51.01 11.25 19.59
C GLN A 919 51.05 9.73 19.74
N LEU A 920 50.72 8.96 18.70
CA LEU A 920 50.58 7.50 18.81
C LEU A 920 51.90 6.72 18.89
N PHE A 921 52.95 7.15 18.18
CA PHE A 921 54.14 6.33 17.92
C PHE A 921 55.46 6.94 18.41
N SER A 922 55.42 8.07 19.12
CA SER A 922 56.66 8.66 19.66
C SER A 922 57.29 7.80 20.75
N ASP A 923 58.62 7.74 20.77
CA ASP A 923 59.38 7.16 21.88
C ASP A 923 59.09 7.89 23.20
N LYS A 924 59.06 7.15 24.32
CA LYS A 924 58.77 7.71 25.66
C LYS A 924 59.85 8.69 26.13
N THR A 925 61.06 8.62 25.58
CA THR A 925 62.21 9.41 25.97
C THR A 925 62.54 10.56 25.01
N ASP A 926 62.13 10.45 23.74
CA ASP A 926 62.34 11.48 22.73
C ASP A 926 61.17 11.53 21.73
N ASN A 927 60.41 12.63 21.78
CA ASN A 927 59.25 12.85 20.91
C ASN A 927 59.61 13.06 19.43
N SER A 928 60.89 13.17 19.07
CA SER A 928 61.34 13.23 17.68
C SER A 928 61.51 11.84 17.05
N ILE A 929 61.58 10.79 17.87
CA ILE A 929 61.74 9.41 17.40
C ILE A 929 60.37 8.74 17.27
N ILE A 930 60.08 8.21 16.09
CA ILE A 930 58.89 7.40 15.78
C ILE A 930 59.32 5.95 15.62
N ASP A 931 58.72 5.06 16.41
CA ASP A 931 59.05 3.63 16.43
C ASP A 931 57.81 2.79 16.08
N LYS A 932 58.00 1.70 15.32
CA LYS A 932 56.96 0.69 15.02
C LYS A 932 55.67 1.23 14.39
N PHE A 933 55.80 2.23 13.54
CA PHE A 933 54.71 2.75 12.72
C PHE A 933 54.60 1.98 11.39
N TYR A 934 53.38 1.80 10.88
CA TYR A 934 53.13 1.05 9.65
C TYR A 934 52.11 1.75 8.76
N LEU A 935 52.38 1.79 7.45
CA LEU A 935 51.44 2.20 6.40
C LEU A 935 51.41 1.14 5.31
N ILE A 936 50.30 0.40 5.19
CA ILE A 936 50.18 -0.73 4.27
C ILE A 936 48.89 -0.58 3.47
N ASP A 937 48.98 -0.70 2.14
CA ASP A 937 47.84 -0.69 1.21
C ASP A 937 46.94 0.56 1.33
N VAL A 938 47.56 1.73 1.54
CA VAL A 938 46.86 3.01 1.69
C VAL A 938 46.50 3.56 0.31
N THR A 939 45.20 3.51 -0.02
CA THR A 939 44.70 3.93 -1.33
C THR A 939 45.00 5.40 -1.65
N GLU A 940 45.21 5.72 -2.94
CA GLU A 940 45.40 7.10 -3.42
C GLU A 940 44.21 8.03 -3.10
N THR A 941 43.00 7.47 -3.00
CA THR A 941 41.79 8.21 -2.62
C THR A 941 41.87 8.81 -1.22
N SER A 942 42.82 8.35 -0.39
CA SER A 942 43.01 8.88 0.95
C SER A 942 43.49 10.33 0.99
N LYS A 943 44.26 10.75 -0.03
CA LYS A 943 44.99 12.03 -0.02
C LYS A 943 45.76 12.25 1.28
N LEU A 944 46.13 11.17 1.97
CA LEU A 944 46.92 11.25 3.19
C LEU A 944 48.30 11.77 2.81
N ILE A 945 48.68 12.93 3.34
CA ILE A 945 50.01 13.52 3.22
C ILE A 945 50.51 13.80 4.63
N ILE A 946 51.71 13.38 4.96
CA ILE A 946 52.29 13.51 6.29
C ILE A 946 53.51 14.44 6.24
N ASP A 947 53.65 15.32 7.22
CA ASP A 947 54.90 16.05 7.42
C ASP A 947 55.90 15.23 8.25
N PHE A 948 56.92 14.69 7.60
CA PHE A 948 58.00 13.92 8.22
C PHE A 948 59.18 14.78 8.69
N SER A 949 59.13 16.10 8.54
CA SER A 949 60.23 17.00 8.89
C SER A 949 60.62 16.88 10.37
N ASN A 950 61.91 16.85 10.69
CA ASN A 950 62.46 16.74 12.06
C ASN A 950 62.05 15.45 12.81
N LEU A 951 61.82 14.34 12.11
CA LEU A 951 61.48 13.05 12.71
C LEU A 951 62.50 11.97 12.34
N PHE A 952 62.84 11.13 13.31
CA PHE A 952 63.69 9.96 13.16
C PHE A 952 62.86 8.68 13.26
N PHE A 953 62.97 7.79 12.29
CA PHE A 953 62.08 6.64 12.11
C PHE A 953 62.84 5.31 12.30
N ARG A 954 62.28 4.40 13.12
CA ARG A 954 62.80 3.05 13.41
C ARG A 954 61.72 1.98 13.31
N ASP A 955 62.09 0.78 12.87
CA ASP A 955 61.25 -0.42 12.76
C ASP A 955 59.91 -0.20 12.02
N ILE A 956 59.95 0.62 10.96
CA ILE A 956 58.77 1.02 10.17
C ILE A 956 58.59 0.15 8.94
N VAL A 957 57.34 -0.06 8.54
CA VAL A 957 56.99 -0.66 7.24
C VAL A 957 56.05 0.25 6.48
N ILE A 958 56.47 0.72 5.31
CA ILE A 958 55.62 1.44 4.36
C ILE A 958 55.54 0.58 3.10
N LYS A 959 54.34 0.11 2.76
CA LYS A 959 54.10 -0.71 1.58
C LYS A 959 52.89 -0.21 0.80
N ASN A 960 53.02 -0.07 -0.51
CA ASN A 960 51.91 0.28 -1.41
C ASN A 960 51.19 1.58 -1.00
N TYR A 961 51.99 2.61 -0.70
CA TYR A 961 51.54 3.96 -0.34
C TYR A 961 52.04 4.97 -1.39
N HIS A 962 51.26 5.16 -2.44
CA HIS A 962 51.62 5.94 -3.63
C HIS A 962 51.83 7.44 -3.37
N ALA A 963 51.32 7.98 -2.25
CA ALA A 963 51.51 9.40 -1.88
C ALA A 963 52.80 9.66 -1.09
N PHE A 964 53.65 8.65 -0.87
CA PHE A 964 54.86 8.78 -0.05
C PHE A 964 55.77 9.93 -0.47
N PHE A 965 56.04 10.10 -1.77
CA PHE A 965 56.90 11.19 -2.27
C PHE A 965 56.23 12.57 -2.27
N ASN A 966 54.92 12.63 -2.03
CA ASN A 966 54.19 13.88 -1.84
C ASN A 966 54.24 14.37 -0.38
N CYS A 967 54.74 13.54 0.55
CA CYS A 967 55.00 13.93 1.94
C CYS A 967 56.14 14.95 2.05
N ILE A 968 56.21 15.61 3.21
CA ILE A 968 57.18 16.68 3.46
C ILE A 968 58.37 16.13 4.24
N PHE A 969 59.58 16.39 3.74
CA PHE A 969 60.85 15.99 4.34
C PHE A 969 61.75 17.22 4.49
N ASN A 970 62.65 17.19 5.47
CA ASN A 970 63.75 18.15 5.57
C ASN A 970 65.08 17.43 5.85
N GLN A 971 66.17 18.18 6.00
CA GLN A 971 67.50 17.61 6.22
C GLN A 971 67.62 16.80 7.53
N ASP A 972 66.76 17.08 8.51
CA ASP A 972 66.72 16.42 9.82
C ASP A 972 65.77 15.20 9.85
N THR A 973 65.08 14.88 8.74
CA THR A 973 64.29 13.65 8.61
C THR A 973 65.20 12.45 8.33
N LEU A 974 65.04 11.34 9.04
CA LEU A 974 65.85 10.13 8.79
C LEU A 974 65.06 8.84 9.05
N PHE A 975 65.01 7.97 8.05
CA PHE A 975 64.56 6.58 8.14
C PHE A 975 65.79 5.68 8.20
N ASP A 976 65.97 4.96 9.30
CA ASP A 976 67.19 4.15 9.50
C ASP A 976 67.15 2.80 8.74
N ASP A 977 68.21 2.00 8.90
CA ASP A 977 68.36 0.69 8.22
C ASP A 977 67.40 -0.39 8.75
N THR A 978 66.66 -0.13 9.83
CA THR A 978 65.65 -1.07 10.35
C THR A 978 64.32 -0.97 9.60
N CYS A 979 64.08 0.17 8.92
CA CYS A 979 62.87 0.44 8.15
C CYS A 979 62.79 -0.35 6.84
N CYS A 980 61.57 -0.64 6.40
CA CYS A 980 61.23 -1.30 5.13
C CYS A 980 60.27 -0.42 4.32
N ILE A 981 60.64 -0.05 3.09
CA ILE A 981 59.81 0.79 2.22
C ILE A 981 59.71 0.16 0.82
N ASP A 982 58.50 -0.25 0.46
CA ASP A 982 58.18 -1.05 -0.72
C ASP A 982 57.02 -0.44 -1.53
N GLU A 983 57.06 -0.55 -2.85
CA GLU A 983 55.92 -0.27 -3.75
C GLU A 983 55.35 1.16 -3.60
N VAL A 984 56.20 2.15 -3.28
CA VAL A 984 55.81 3.56 -3.06
C VAL A 984 55.83 4.44 -4.33
N TYR A 985 55.96 3.84 -5.51
CA TYR A 985 56.01 4.56 -6.80
C TYR A 985 54.60 4.85 -7.31
N SER A 986 54.38 6.02 -7.92
CA SER A 986 53.16 6.32 -8.67
C SER A 986 53.49 6.95 -10.03
N ASN A 987 52.60 6.82 -11.01
CA ASN A 987 52.80 7.43 -12.34
C ASN A 987 52.57 8.95 -12.35
N GLU A 988 52.04 9.51 -11.26
CA GLU A 988 51.68 10.92 -11.11
C GLU A 988 52.69 11.71 -10.26
N ILE A 989 53.89 11.16 -10.01
CA ILE A 989 54.93 11.83 -9.22
C ILE A 989 55.40 13.11 -9.93
N ASP A 990 55.27 14.25 -9.23
CA ASP A 990 55.83 15.54 -9.63
C ASP A 990 57.26 15.68 -9.07
N PHE A 991 58.28 15.38 -9.88
CA PHE A 991 59.68 15.38 -9.47
C PHE A 991 60.18 16.73 -8.95
N GLU A 992 59.56 17.85 -9.35
CA GLU A 992 59.90 19.20 -8.85
C GLU A 992 59.45 19.43 -7.40
N LYS A 993 58.42 18.71 -6.93
CA LYS A 993 57.84 18.88 -5.59
C LYS A 993 58.34 17.87 -4.56
N ILE A 994 59.12 16.87 -4.96
CA ILE A 994 59.67 15.87 -4.03
C ILE A 994 60.66 16.57 -3.09
N SER A 995 60.33 16.60 -1.80
CA SER A 995 61.21 17.14 -0.76
C SER A 995 62.21 16.12 -0.19
N ALA A 996 61.97 14.82 -0.40
CA ALA A 996 62.88 13.76 0.02
C ALA A 996 64.23 13.80 -0.71
N GLU A 997 65.31 13.53 0.04
CA GLU A 997 66.68 13.42 -0.43
C GLU A 997 67.30 12.08 -0.03
N LYS A 998 68.42 11.71 -0.68
CA LYS A 998 69.13 10.46 -0.38
C LYS A 998 69.60 10.40 1.09
N GLY A 999 69.91 11.55 1.70
CA GLY A 999 70.34 11.63 3.10
C GLY A 999 69.22 11.31 4.11
N ASN A 1000 67.96 11.32 3.70
CA ASN A 1000 66.83 10.99 4.58
C ASN A 1000 66.66 9.48 4.81
N PHE A 1001 67.46 8.63 4.15
CA PHE A 1001 67.32 7.18 4.22
C PHE A 1001 68.67 6.54 4.57
N GLY A 1002 68.62 5.53 5.43
CA GLY A 1002 69.76 4.70 5.80
C GLY A 1002 70.44 4.05 4.59
N ALA A 1003 71.73 3.75 4.74
CA ALA A 1003 72.54 3.22 3.64
C ALA A 1003 72.07 1.83 3.16
N TYR A 1004 71.38 1.09 4.03
CA TYR A 1004 70.90 -0.28 3.80
C TYR A 1004 69.40 -0.43 4.07
N ILE A 1005 68.62 0.64 3.86
CA ILE A 1005 67.16 0.58 4.01
C ILE A 1005 66.57 -0.56 3.17
N LYS A 1006 65.66 -1.34 3.78
CA LYS A 1006 65.08 -2.52 3.13
C LYS A 1006 63.99 -2.11 2.15
N GLY A 1007 63.88 -2.81 1.03
CA GLY A 1007 62.72 -2.75 0.13
C GLY A 1007 63.00 -3.01 -1.35
N ASP A 1008 62.07 -2.62 -2.22
CA ASP A 1008 62.03 -2.90 -3.66
C ASP A 1008 62.88 -1.97 -4.55
N ASN A 1009 63.74 -1.14 -3.94
CA ASN A 1009 64.57 -0.11 -4.58
C ASN A 1009 63.80 1.05 -5.24
N THR A 1010 62.49 1.18 -5.01
CA THR A 1010 61.70 2.30 -5.54
C THR A 1010 62.26 3.66 -5.14
N ILE A 1011 62.72 3.82 -3.90
CA ILE A 1011 63.36 5.06 -3.40
C ILE A 1011 64.54 5.46 -4.27
N VAL A 1012 65.45 4.52 -4.50
CA VAL A 1012 66.66 4.75 -5.30
C VAL A 1012 66.30 5.12 -6.73
N LYS A 1013 65.30 4.44 -7.31
CA LYS A 1013 64.84 4.70 -8.68
C LYS A 1013 64.27 6.11 -8.83
N VAL A 1014 63.37 6.53 -7.96
CA VAL A 1014 62.71 7.85 -8.00
C VAL A 1014 63.72 8.99 -7.75
N LEU A 1015 64.58 8.85 -6.74
CA LEU A 1015 65.60 9.88 -6.44
C LEU A 1015 66.69 9.98 -7.51
N ASN A 1016 67.01 8.88 -8.21
CA ASN A 1016 67.92 8.93 -9.36
C ASN A 1016 67.25 9.57 -10.59
N MET A 1017 65.95 9.33 -10.81
CA MET A 1017 65.18 9.99 -11.87
C MET A 1017 65.11 11.51 -11.66
N LYS A 1018 64.90 11.97 -10.41
CA LYS A 1018 64.97 13.39 -10.00
C LYS A 1018 66.29 14.07 -10.40
N LYS A 1019 67.42 13.33 -10.36
CA LYS A 1019 68.75 13.84 -10.76
C LYS A 1019 68.99 13.86 -12.28
N SER A 1020 68.21 13.10 -13.05
CA SER A 1020 68.38 12.97 -14.51
C SER A 1020 67.55 13.95 -15.35
N ASP A 1021 66.62 14.68 -14.74
CA ASP A 1021 65.64 15.53 -15.44
C ASP A 1021 66.14 16.94 -15.79
N ASP A 1022 67.38 17.31 -15.39
CA ASP A 1022 68.06 18.56 -15.76
C ASP A 1022 68.34 18.72 -17.29
N GLY A 1023 67.99 17.73 -18.12
CA GLY A 1023 68.28 17.72 -19.56
C GLY A 1023 67.09 17.75 -20.52
N LEU A 1024 65.87 17.43 -20.07
CA LEU A 1024 64.69 17.23 -20.95
C LEU A 1024 63.78 18.46 -21.03
N GLY A 1025 63.71 19.27 -19.97
CA GLY A 1025 62.96 20.54 -19.94
C GLY A 1025 63.48 21.57 -20.94
N THR A 1026 64.81 21.72 -21.03
CA THR A 1026 65.48 22.71 -21.91
C THR A 1026 65.20 22.42 -23.39
N ARG A 1027 65.13 21.15 -23.80
CA ARG A 1027 64.86 20.78 -25.20
C ARG A 1027 63.40 21.08 -25.60
N LYS A 1028 62.44 20.81 -24.71
CA LYS A 1028 61.02 21.16 -24.94
C LYS A 1028 60.82 22.68 -25.00
N LEU A 1029 61.49 23.44 -24.13
CA LEU A 1029 61.48 24.91 -24.11
C LEU A 1029 62.03 25.54 -25.40
N ILE A 1030 63.14 25.03 -25.94
CA ILE A 1030 63.72 25.57 -27.19
C ILE A 1030 62.83 25.20 -28.39
N ILE A 1031 62.24 23.99 -28.42
CA ILE A 1031 61.34 23.57 -29.51
C ILE A 1031 60.06 24.42 -29.51
N SER A 1032 59.45 24.65 -28.34
CA SER A 1032 58.27 25.51 -28.23
C SER A 1032 58.59 26.96 -28.64
N SER A 1033 59.75 27.46 -28.24
CA SER A 1033 60.23 28.80 -28.61
C SER A 1033 60.42 28.98 -30.11
N LEU A 1034 61.04 28.02 -30.81
CA LEU A 1034 61.21 28.09 -32.26
C LEU A 1034 59.87 27.98 -33.02
N LYS A 1035 58.94 27.14 -32.54
CA LYS A 1035 57.59 27.06 -33.13
C LYS A 1035 56.84 28.38 -33.01
N LEU A 1036 56.85 29.01 -31.83
CA LEU A 1036 56.20 30.31 -31.61
C LEU A 1036 56.86 31.42 -32.44
N PHE A 1037 58.19 31.38 -32.60
CA PHE A 1037 58.91 32.32 -33.45
C PHE A 1037 58.47 32.20 -34.92
N PHE A 1038 58.44 30.99 -35.48
CA PHE A 1038 58.00 30.79 -36.86
C PHE A 1038 56.50 31.06 -37.06
N LYS A 1039 55.65 30.82 -36.05
CA LYS A 1039 54.23 31.21 -36.08
C LYS A 1039 54.03 32.71 -36.26
N CYS A 1040 54.97 33.56 -35.83
CA CYS A 1040 54.85 34.99 -36.04
C CYS A 1040 54.81 35.38 -37.53
N PHE A 1041 55.33 34.53 -38.43
CA PHE A 1041 55.28 34.75 -39.88
C PHE A 1041 53.94 34.41 -40.53
N TYR A 1042 52.97 33.87 -39.79
CA TYR A 1042 51.65 33.54 -40.34
C TYR A 1042 50.70 34.72 -40.21
N ASP A 1043 49.91 34.94 -41.27
CA ASP A 1043 48.71 35.77 -41.24
C ASP A 1043 47.52 34.86 -41.58
N GLY A 1044 46.76 34.43 -40.57
CA GLY A 1044 45.78 33.36 -40.72
C GLY A 1044 46.46 31.99 -40.92
N GLN A 1045 46.04 31.23 -41.94
CA GLN A 1045 46.63 29.93 -42.30
C GLN A 1045 47.79 30.03 -43.32
N VAL A 1046 48.17 31.24 -43.76
CA VAL A 1046 49.18 31.42 -44.81
C VAL A 1046 50.47 31.97 -44.22
N MET A 1047 51.56 31.22 -44.40
CA MET A 1047 52.90 31.67 -44.00
C MET A 1047 53.43 32.76 -44.94
N LYS A 1048 53.72 33.95 -44.40
CA LYS A 1048 54.37 35.04 -45.11
C LYS A 1048 55.89 34.83 -45.13
N GLY A 1049 56.49 35.16 -46.26
CA GLY A 1049 57.92 35.04 -46.47
C GLY A 1049 58.79 36.13 -45.84
N GLU A 1050 58.16 37.20 -45.34
CA GLU A 1050 58.80 38.36 -44.73
C GLU A 1050 57.87 38.97 -43.68
N LYS A 1051 58.43 39.57 -42.63
CA LYS A 1051 57.66 40.35 -41.64
C LYS A 1051 58.54 41.39 -40.94
N LEU A 1052 57.93 42.44 -40.39
CA LEU A 1052 58.65 43.47 -39.63
C LEU A 1052 59.22 42.88 -38.34
N LYS A 1053 60.48 43.19 -38.01
CA LYS A 1053 61.14 42.69 -36.79
C LYS A 1053 60.36 43.07 -35.53
N ASN A 1054 59.87 44.31 -35.46
CA ASN A 1054 59.07 44.79 -34.33
C ASN A 1054 57.75 44.01 -34.18
N GLU A 1055 57.09 43.64 -35.28
CA GLU A 1055 55.87 42.83 -35.23
C GLU A 1055 56.15 41.42 -34.74
N ILE A 1056 57.25 40.80 -35.19
CA ILE A 1056 57.67 39.48 -34.68
C ILE A 1056 57.97 39.56 -33.18
N SER A 1057 58.68 40.60 -32.72
CA SER A 1057 58.98 40.80 -31.29
C SER A 1057 57.72 40.99 -30.44
N VAL A 1058 56.75 41.76 -30.92
CA VAL A 1058 55.48 41.98 -30.22
C VAL A 1058 54.63 40.71 -30.22
N ASN A 1059 54.44 40.07 -31.37
CA ASN A 1059 53.61 38.87 -31.50
C ASN A 1059 54.19 37.68 -30.72
N TYR A 1060 55.51 37.51 -30.74
CA TYR A 1060 56.18 36.47 -29.97
C TYR A 1060 56.01 36.66 -28.46
N LYS A 1061 56.09 37.91 -27.97
CA LYS A 1061 55.79 38.24 -26.57
C LYS A 1061 54.31 38.01 -26.24
N LEU A 1062 53.38 38.41 -27.09
CA LEU A 1062 51.95 38.16 -26.91
C LEU A 1062 51.61 36.67 -26.86
N MET A 1063 52.34 35.84 -27.61
CA MET A 1063 52.22 34.38 -27.58
C MET A 1063 52.93 33.72 -26.39
N ASN A 1064 53.41 34.50 -25.40
CA ASN A 1064 54.19 34.03 -24.24
C ASN A 1064 55.40 33.19 -24.63
N GLY A 1065 56.17 33.63 -25.64
CA GLY A 1065 57.41 32.99 -26.06
C GLY A 1065 58.41 32.87 -24.90
N PRO A 1066 58.82 31.66 -24.50
CA PRO A 1066 59.54 31.44 -23.24
C PRO A 1066 61.05 31.72 -23.32
N ALA A 1067 61.61 31.93 -24.53
CA ALA A 1067 63.03 32.23 -24.73
C ALA A 1067 63.27 33.66 -25.26
N ASN A 1068 64.50 34.16 -25.10
CA ASN A 1068 64.86 35.50 -25.58
C ASN A 1068 64.85 35.56 -27.12
N ILE A 1069 63.92 36.34 -27.68
CA ILE A 1069 63.70 36.44 -29.12
C ILE A 1069 64.92 36.92 -29.92
N ASP A 1070 65.73 37.83 -29.37
CA ASP A 1070 66.91 38.36 -30.07
C ASP A 1070 67.98 37.27 -30.22
N LYS A 1071 68.08 36.33 -29.26
CA LYS A 1071 68.94 35.15 -29.41
C LYS A 1071 68.43 34.23 -30.52
N ILE A 1072 67.10 34.01 -30.59
CA ILE A 1072 66.49 33.21 -31.67
C ILE A 1072 66.82 33.77 -33.03
N ILE A 1073 66.68 35.09 -33.19
CA ILE A 1073 66.96 35.77 -34.45
C ILE A 1073 68.43 35.59 -34.84
N ARG A 1074 69.37 35.83 -33.92
CA ARG A 1074 70.81 35.67 -34.19
C ARG A 1074 71.18 34.25 -34.61
N VAL A 1075 70.69 33.23 -33.89
CA VAL A 1075 71.01 31.84 -34.20
C VAL A 1075 70.42 31.44 -35.55
N LEU A 1076 69.17 31.81 -35.84
CA LEU A 1076 68.55 31.48 -37.13
C LEU A 1076 69.21 32.22 -38.31
N GLU A 1077 69.67 33.46 -38.10
CA GLU A 1077 70.41 34.24 -39.09
C GLU A 1077 71.79 33.63 -39.37
N LYS A 1078 72.54 33.26 -38.31
CA LYS A 1078 73.85 32.60 -38.43
C LYS A 1078 73.77 31.25 -39.16
N ASN A 1079 72.65 30.53 -39.01
CA ASN A 1079 72.40 29.28 -39.72
C ASN A 1079 71.78 29.50 -41.14
N GLY A 1080 71.65 30.76 -41.58
CA GLY A 1080 71.15 31.11 -42.91
C GLY A 1080 69.68 30.75 -43.15
N ILE A 1081 68.89 30.59 -42.08
CA ILE A 1081 67.47 30.23 -42.13
C ILE A 1081 66.62 31.48 -42.38
N ILE A 1082 67.02 32.60 -41.79
CA ILE A 1082 66.44 33.93 -41.99
C ILE A 1082 67.52 34.92 -42.44
N GLU A 1083 67.10 36.01 -43.09
CA GLU A 1083 67.94 37.15 -43.46
C GLU A 1083 67.26 38.44 -42.98
N ILE A 1084 68.03 39.42 -42.51
CA ILE A 1084 67.49 40.68 -41.99
C ILE A 1084 67.91 41.83 -42.91
N ASN A 1085 66.94 42.59 -43.43
CA ASN A 1085 67.20 43.77 -44.25
C ASN A 1085 66.22 44.90 -43.90
N ASN A 1086 66.73 46.12 -43.68
CA ASN A 1086 65.97 47.34 -43.35
C ASN A 1086 64.80 47.10 -42.37
N ASN A 1087 65.10 46.48 -41.22
CA ASN A 1087 64.15 46.20 -40.13
C ASN A 1087 63.06 45.15 -40.43
N ARG A 1088 63.17 44.42 -41.54
CA ARG A 1088 62.35 43.23 -41.86
C ARG A 1088 63.17 41.95 -41.77
N ILE A 1089 62.53 40.89 -41.34
CA ILE A 1089 63.09 39.53 -41.31
C ILE A 1089 62.47 38.74 -42.46
N PHE A 1090 63.32 38.18 -43.32
CA PHE A 1090 62.96 37.38 -44.48
C PHE A 1090 63.25 35.91 -44.21
N LEU A 1091 62.23 35.06 -44.37
CA LEU A 1091 62.39 33.62 -44.28
C LEU A 1091 62.86 33.07 -45.62
N MET A 1092 64.01 32.39 -45.64
CA MET A 1092 64.61 31.88 -46.88
C MET A 1092 63.70 30.87 -47.58
N LYS A 1093 63.43 31.09 -48.87
CA LYS A 1093 62.45 30.32 -49.66
C LYS A 1093 62.69 28.81 -49.63
N LYS A 1094 63.96 28.37 -49.58
CA LYS A 1094 64.37 26.96 -49.49
C LYS A 1094 63.92 26.24 -48.21
N TYR A 1095 63.61 26.96 -47.12
CA TYR A 1095 63.23 26.36 -45.83
C TYR A 1095 61.73 26.47 -45.52
N ARG A 1096 60.95 27.26 -46.29
CA ARG A 1096 59.54 27.56 -45.96
C ARG A 1096 58.66 26.31 -45.83
N ASP A 1097 58.67 25.42 -46.82
CA ASP A 1097 57.86 24.18 -46.80
C ASP A 1097 58.24 23.25 -45.61
N LYS A 1098 59.52 23.20 -45.24
CA LYS A 1098 59.98 22.41 -44.10
C LYS A 1098 59.60 23.06 -42.76
N ILE A 1099 59.68 24.39 -42.68
CA ILE A 1099 59.29 25.12 -41.46
C ILE A 1099 57.78 25.04 -41.24
N ASP A 1100 56.99 25.12 -42.31
CA ASP A 1100 55.54 24.94 -42.27
C ASP A 1100 55.15 23.57 -41.70
N LYS A 1101 55.78 22.50 -42.21
CA LYS A 1101 55.64 21.13 -41.68
C LYS A 1101 56.15 20.96 -40.24
N PHE A 1102 57.13 21.76 -39.80
CA PHE A 1102 57.61 21.75 -38.41
C PHE A 1102 56.63 22.43 -37.45
N VAL A 1103 56.03 23.54 -37.87
CA VAL A 1103 55.07 24.31 -37.06
C VAL A 1103 53.75 23.55 -36.90
N ASP A 1104 53.18 23.05 -38.01
CA ASP A 1104 51.85 22.41 -38.02
C ASP A 1104 51.91 20.90 -37.80
N GLY A 1105 52.88 20.21 -38.40
CA GLY A 1105 53.01 18.75 -38.33
C GLY A 1105 53.96 18.24 -37.24
N GLY A 1106 54.69 19.14 -36.56
CA GLY A 1106 55.66 18.75 -35.53
C GLY A 1106 56.87 17.95 -36.04
N LEU A 1107 57.06 17.87 -37.36
CA LEU A 1107 58.16 17.15 -38.00
C LEU A 1107 59.47 17.91 -37.82
N ASN A 1108 60.51 17.24 -37.33
CA ASN A 1108 61.79 17.86 -37.06
C ASN A 1108 62.76 17.66 -38.23
N PHE A 1109 63.59 18.66 -38.52
CA PHE A 1109 64.47 18.66 -39.69
C PHE A 1109 65.92 18.97 -39.30
N ASP A 1110 66.89 18.39 -40.00
CA ASP A 1110 68.32 18.45 -39.62
C ASP A 1110 68.87 19.88 -39.53
N PHE A 1111 68.41 20.80 -40.37
CA PHE A 1111 68.82 22.20 -40.31
C PHE A 1111 68.32 22.92 -39.05
N LEU A 1112 67.16 22.51 -38.49
CA LEU A 1112 66.68 23.00 -37.20
C LEU A 1112 67.45 22.33 -36.06
N ASN A 1113 67.80 21.05 -36.17
CA ASN A 1113 68.66 20.35 -35.19
C ASN A 1113 70.04 21.00 -35.04
N GLN A 1114 70.63 21.48 -36.14
CA GLN A 1114 71.87 22.26 -36.07
C GLN A 1114 71.67 23.63 -35.39
N ALA A 1115 70.54 24.31 -35.66
CA ALA A 1115 70.18 25.52 -34.92
C ALA A 1115 69.92 25.24 -33.42
N PHE A 1116 69.35 24.08 -33.06
CA PHE A 1116 69.12 23.63 -31.68
C PHE A 1116 70.43 23.40 -30.90
N ILE A 1117 71.44 22.79 -31.54
CA ILE A 1117 72.75 22.55 -30.92
C ILE A 1117 73.44 23.90 -30.66
N ASN A 1118 73.45 24.78 -31.65
CA ASN A 1118 74.02 26.13 -31.53
C ASN A 1118 73.30 27.01 -30.49
N PHE A 1119 72.03 26.73 -30.21
CA PHE A 1119 71.26 27.36 -29.12
C PHE A 1119 71.75 26.96 -27.72
N LYS A 1120 72.29 25.74 -27.61
CA LYS A 1120 72.80 25.17 -26.37
C LYS A 1120 74.21 25.68 -26.05
N ASP A 1121 74.99 26.01 -27.09
CA ASP A 1121 76.36 26.54 -26.95
C ASP A 1121 76.41 28.07 -26.64
N GLU A 1122 75.27 28.77 -26.71
CA GLU A 1122 75.12 30.20 -26.33
C GLU A 1122 74.36 30.41 -24.99
N ILE A 1123 74.13 29.34 -24.23
CA ILE A 1123 73.63 29.32 -22.84
C ILE A 1123 74.80 28.89 -21.95
#